data_AF-A0A9R1PM41-F1
#
_entry.id   AF-A0A9R1PM41-F1
#
_cell.length_a   1.000
_cell.length_b   1.000
_cell.length_c   1.000
_cell.angle_alpha   90.00
_cell.angle_beta   90.00
_cell.angle_gamma   90.00
#
_symmetry.space_group_name_H-M   'P 1'
#
loop_
_entity.id
_entity.type
_entity.pdbx_description
1 polymer ?
#
loop_
_entity_poly.entity_id
_entity_poly.type
_entity_poly.pdbx_seq_one_letter_code
_entity_poly.pdbx_strand_id
1 'polypeptide(L)'
;MLSPLFCRIRQLIDDNLNLSKIFGFSACEPGVFIVEFVLCILWQLVDTALDDESLLELTPEKKAQWPTRPQDISAFEVSFSEQKPEKIEKLQRMNSVITIELIGHLLHDKVITRILSLARENIENKHSLHKKFHPMVASNPLSSPNGHCLGGSYSALWTPIDMYLEDCLDGSIAATNSIEILSGLVKALQAVNRSSWHDAFMALWIASVRLVQREREPIEGPVPHLETRLCMLLSIATLAIADIIEEADSRRGETDLSSHWKQKTATDDLRKELMLSLQALGDYESLLVPPPCIISAANQAASKAAMLVSGINSGSGYMESINESMLNYSGNMRHLIVESCISRNLLDTSVYYWPGYINGHVNSMSHAIPSQLAGWAAFMKGTPLTQSLVSVLVSSPASSLAELEKLFEVAVNGSDDDKVSAATVLCGATLLRGWNFQEHTVRLVVKLLSHSDPADYSGRESQLIKHGPMLNVILTGISPVDYAPIFSFHGLVPELATVLMAICEVFGCLSPSVSWTLGAGEEISAHTVFSNAFILLLRLWKFNHPPLEYCIMGDGAPVGSQLTPEYLLLLRNSQVLSASSSSKSRSSQKQLPVTSSRSSQNPIFMDSFPKLKLWYRQHQACLASPLSGLAHGTPVHNIVDSLLNLMFRKANKGSTSIGSVSGSSSISNSSGPGGDGSHLWPQLPAWEILEAVPFVVDAALTACSHGRLFPRELATGLKDLADFLPASTATIVSYFSAEVTRGVWKPAFMNGTDWPSPAANLSMVEEHIKKIVAATGVDVPRLATGGTTLGRLPLPLAAFVSLTITYKLDKASERFLNLAGPALENLAASCPWPSMAIVAALWTQKVKRWSDFLVFSASRTVFHHNNDAVVQLLRSCFTSILGMSSTSLCCCGGVASLLGHGFGSHCSGGLSPVAPGILYLRIFRCIKDCSILAEDILSLLMLSVKDIAETTVSRHGSDKLKRTKYAMGHGQISLATAMTQVKVAASLGATLVWLSGGTTLVQSLFQEMLPSWFLSVQDLDRGASGGTVYKLGGHALAYFAMYSGMFAWGIDPTPVSRRRERVMRSHLEFLASALDGKISLGCNMSLWRAYVSGFLELVVDRAPCLLHEVDLKVLKKLSIGLRQWKEKELAMAMLCRGGPEAMGIAAELILDSEW
;
A
#
# COMPACT_ATOMS: atom_id res chain seq x y z
N MET A 1 30.70 -20.55 44.96
CA MET A 1 30.37 -21.75 45.77
C MET A 1 29.12 -21.53 46.64
N LEU A 2 27.94 -21.25 46.07
CA LEU A 2 26.69 -21.00 46.85
C LEU A 2 25.50 -21.89 46.43
N SER A 3 25.71 -22.84 45.51
CA SER A 3 24.64 -23.54 44.79
C SER A 3 23.79 -24.53 45.62
N PRO A 4 24.32 -25.40 46.50
CA PRO A 4 23.50 -26.45 47.13
C PRO A 4 22.59 -25.94 48.25
N LEU A 5 23.09 -24.98 49.03
CA LEU A 5 22.42 -24.47 50.23
C LEU A 5 21.28 -23.50 49.85
N PHE A 6 21.48 -22.69 48.82
CA PHE A 6 20.44 -21.84 48.24
C PHE A 6 19.30 -22.68 47.63
N CYS A 7 19.61 -23.74 46.88
CA CYS A 7 18.58 -24.64 46.34
C CYS A 7 17.74 -25.30 47.45
N ARG A 8 18.37 -25.68 48.57
CA ARG A 8 17.70 -26.32 49.71
C ARG A 8 16.81 -25.33 50.49
N ILE A 9 17.28 -24.10 50.70
CA ILE A 9 16.48 -23.02 51.29
C ILE A 9 15.31 -22.66 50.37
N ARG A 10 15.53 -22.59 49.07
CA ARG A 10 14.48 -22.28 48.09
C ARG A 10 13.36 -23.32 48.10
N GLN A 11 13.72 -24.61 48.07
CA GLN A 11 12.73 -25.69 48.16
C GLN A 11 11.95 -25.62 49.49
N LEU A 12 12.63 -25.40 50.62
CA LEU A 12 11.96 -25.24 51.91
C LEU A 12 10.98 -24.05 51.94
N ILE A 13 11.31 -22.92 51.30
CA ILE A 13 10.42 -21.76 51.25
C ILE A 13 9.25 -22.01 50.28
N ASP A 14 9.52 -22.60 49.11
CA ASP A 14 8.47 -22.95 48.14
C ASP A 14 7.50 -24.00 48.70
N ASP A 15 7.98 -25.00 49.44
CA ASP A 15 7.15 -26.01 50.09
C ASP A 15 6.27 -25.42 51.20
N ASN A 16 6.76 -24.40 51.92
CA ASN A 16 6.01 -23.74 52.99
C ASN A 16 5.03 -22.68 52.47
N LEU A 17 5.41 -21.93 51.44
CA LEU A 17 4.60 -20.85 50.87
C LEU A 17 3.83 -21.27 49.61
N ASN A 18 3.97 -22.50 49.11
CA ASN A 18 3.31 -22.99 47.89
C ASN A 18 3.47 -22.05 46.66
N LEU A 19 4.59 -21.34 46.54
CA LEU A 19 4.77 -20.28 45.52
C LEU A 19 4.58 -20.83 44.09
N SER A 20 5.18 -21.99 43.80
CA SER A 20 5.08 -22.68 42.52
C SER A 20 3.65 -23.12 42.16
N LYS A 21 2.82 -23.42 43.17
CA LYS A 21 1.41 -23.80 43.00
C LYS A 21 0.51 -22.57 42.79
N ILE A 22 0.85 -21.43 43.38
CA ILE A 22 0.07 -20.19 43.33
C ILE A 22 0.35 -19.41 42.05
N PHE A 23 1.63 -19.31 41.65
CA PHE A 23 2.03 -18.55 40.47
C PHE A 23 2.18 -19.41 39.21
N GLY A 24 2.10 -20.74 39.31
CA GLY A 24 1.96 -21.66 38.17
C GLY A 24 3.23 -21.93 37.36
N PHE A 25 4.41 -21.47 37.82
CA PHE A 25 5.71 -21.72 37.21
C PHE A 25 6.60 -22.52 38.17
N SER A 26 7.38 -23.49 37.69
CA SER A 26 8.47 -24.03 38.51
C SER A 26 9.54 -22.94 38.59
N ALA A 27 9.64 -22.24 39.71
CA ALA A 27 10.60 -21.15 39.94
C ALA A 27 12.04 -21.65 39.77
N CYS A 28 12.56 -21.77 38.55
CA CYS A 28 13.85 -22.42 38.29
C CYS A 28 15.04 -21.46 38.50
N GLU A 29 14.83 -20.16 38.36
CA GLU A 29 15.86 -19.12 38.47
C GLU A 29 15.76 -18.30 39.78
N PRO A 30 16.89 -17.91 40.41
CA PRO A 30 16.91 -17.16 41.68
C PRO A 30 16.12 -15.85 41.64
N GLY A 31 16.21 -15.10 40.55
CA GLY A 31 15.51 -13.82 40.40
C GLY A 31 13.98 -13.96 40.40
N VAL A 32 13.43 -14.98 39.73
CA VAL A 32 11.96 -15.22 39.67
C VAL A 32 11.42 -15.52 41.07
N PHE A 33 12.13 -16.37 41.82
CA PHE A 33 11.78 -16.71 43.20
C PHE A 33 11.75 -15.49 44.12
N ILE A 34 12.66 -14.52 43.94
CA ILE A 34 12.65 -13.29 44.75
C ILE A 34 11.43 -12.43 44.43
N VAL A 35 11.04 -12.32 43.15
CA VAL A 35 9.82 -11.58 42.78
C VAL A 35 8.58 -12.24 43.37
N GLU A 36 8.45 -13.56 43.24
CA GLU A 36 7.34 -14.33 43.81
C GLU A 36 7.28 -14.22 45.33
N PHE A 37 8.43 -14.31 46.01
CA PHE A 37 8.52 -14.18 47.45
C PHE A 37 8.09 -12.79 47.93
N VAL A 38 8.57 -11.72 47.30
CA VAL A 38 8.20 -10.34 47.66
C VAL A 38 6.70 -10.09 47.45
N LEU A 39 6.14 -10.54 46.32
CA LEU A 39 4.70 -10.46 46.05
C LEU A 39 3.89 -11.25 47.08
N CYS A 40 4.32 -12.47 47.40
CA CYS A 40 3.66 -13.34 48.37
C CYS A 40 3.60 -12.71 49.76
N ILE A 41 4.71 -12.17 50.26
CA ILE A 41 4.75 -11.52 51.59
C ILE A 41 3.84 -10.30 51.62
N LEU A 42 3.86 -9.46 50.58
CA LEU A 42 2.99 -8.29 50.52
C LEU A 42 1.51 -8.67 50.39
N TRP A 43 1.18 -9.69 49.61
CA TRP A 43 -0.19 -10.19 49.50
C TRP A 43 -0.68 -10.73 50.84
N GLN A 44 0.13 -11.55 51.53
CA GLN A 44 -0.21 -12.05 52.86
C GLN A 44 -0.43 -10.92 53.88
N LEU A 45 0.44 -9.90 53.90
CA LEU A 45 0.27 -8.74 54.79
C LEU A 45 -1.02 -7.97 54.48
N VAL A 46 -1.35 -7.78 53.21
CA VAL A 46 -2.60 -7.12 52.78
C VAL A 46 -3.82 -7.95 53.18
N ASP A 47 -3.82 -9.26 52.93
CA ASP A 47 -4.90 -10.16 53.33
C ASP A 47 -5.08 -10.14 54.86
N THR A 48 -4.00 -10.21 55.63
CA THR A 48 -4.10 -10.16 57.11
C THR A 48 -4.67 -8.84 57.61
N ALA A 49 -4.26 -7.70 57.04
CA ALA A 49 -4.80 -6.40 57.42
C ALA A 49 -6.29 -6.25 57.03
N LEU A 50 -6.69 -6.83 55.89
CA LEU A 50 -8.10 -6.83 55.46
C LEU A 50 -8.96 -7.76 56.31
N ASP A 51 -8.41 -8.87 56.82
CA ASP A 51 -9.12 -9.83 57.68
C ASP A 51 -9.31 -9.25 59.09
N ASP A 52 -8.26 -8.66 59.65
CA ASP A 52 -8.29 -7.99 60.95
C ASP A 52 -9.30 -6.82 61.00
N GLU A 53 -9.52 -6.14 59.86
CA GLU A 53 -10.52 -5.07 59.71
C GLU A 53 -11.87 -5.56 59.18
N SER A 54 -12.08 -6.87 59.00
CA SER A 54 -13.31 -7.50 58.46
C SER A 54 -13.72 -7.04 57.04
N LEU A 55 -12.78 -6.46 56.28
CA LEU A 55 -13.00 -5.94 54.92
C LEU A 55 -12.82 -7.03 53.85
N LEU A 56 -12.30 -8.20 54.22
CA LEU A 56 -12.01 -9.31 53.31
C LEU A 56 -13.28 -9.87 52.63
N GLU A 57 -14.45 -9.76 53.26
CA GLU A 57 -15.75 -10.15 52.68
C GLU A 57 -16.20 -9.26 51.50
N LEU A 58 -15.59 -8.07 51.35
CA LEU A 58 -15.85 -7.13 50.26
C LEU A 58 -14.99 -7.40 49.02
N THR A 59 -14.02 -8.32 49.11
CA THR A 59 -13.17 -8.71 47.99
C THR A 59 -13.87 -9.77 47.10
N PRO A 60 -13.61 -9.80 45.78
CA PRO A 60 -14.34 -10.65 44.84
C PRO A 60 -14.22 -12.16 45.12
N GLU A 61 -13.16 -12.60 45.79
CA GLU A 61 -12.89 -14.01 46.10
C GLU A 61 -13.51 -14.46 47.45
N LYS A 62 -13.95 -13.51 48.29
CA LYS A 62 -14.66 -13.70 49.57
C LYS A 62 -13.97 -14.62 50.59
N LYS A 63 -12.70 -14.98 50.37
CA LYS A 63 -11.85 -15.79 51.26
C LYS A 63 -10.40 -15.38 51.09
N ALA A 64 -9.64 -15.36 52.18
CA ALA A 64 -8.19 -15.25 52.11
C ALA A 64 -7.62 -16.49 51.40
N GLN A 65 -6.64 -16.29 50.51
CA GLN A 65 -5.98 -17.39 49.81
C GLN A 65 -5.02 -18.17 50.74
N TRP A 66 -4.76 -17.59 51.92
CA TRP A 66 -3.79 -18.05 52.92
C TRP A 66 -4.46 -18.27 54.28
N PRO A 67 -3.90 -19.14 55.13
CA PRO A 67 -4.40 -19.36 56.49
C PRO A 67 -4.19 -18.09 57.34
N THR A 68 -5.24 -17.29 57.52
CA THR A 68 -5.23 -16.07 58.36
C THR A 68 -5.62 -16.33 59.81
N ARG A 69 -6.18 -17.51 60.11
CA ARG A 69 -6.66 -17.85 61.46
C ARG A 69 -5.62 -18.66 62.25
N PRO A 70 -5.47 -18.42 63.56
CA PRO A 70 -4.52 -19.15 64.41
C PRO A 70 -4.78 -20.65 64.50
N GLN A 71 -5.98 -21.12 64.13
CA GLN A 71 -6.35 -22.54 64.08
C GLN A 71 -5.75 -23.27 62.87
N ASP A 72 -5.24 -22.53 61.87
CA ASP A 72 -4.70 -23.08 60.63
C ASP A 72 -3.15 -23.15 60.61
N ILE A 73 -2.47 -22.64 61.65
CA ILE A 73 -1.01 -22.70 61.81
C ILE A 73 -0.66 -23.74 62.89
N SER A 74 -0.40 -24.98 62.46
CA SER A 74 -0.13 -26.14 63.34
C SER A 74 1.28 -26.18 63.96
N ALA A 75 1.89 -25.03 64.27
CA ALA A 75 3.31 -24.97 64.69
C ALA A 75 3.58 -24.40 66.09
N PHE A 76 2.62 -23.80 66.79
CA PHE A 76 2.84 -23.33 68.17
C PHE A 76 1.59 -23.52 69.05
N GLU A 77 1.50 -24.69 69.70
CA GLU A 77 0.62 -24.86 70.87
C GLU A 77 1.18 -24.04 72.04
N VAL A 78 0.73 -22.79 72.15
CA VAL A 78 0.81 -22.03 73.41
C VAL A 78 -0.60 -21.73 73.84
N SER A 79 -1.03 -22.39 74.92
CA SER A 79 -2.32 -22.17 75.56
C SER A 79 -2.41 -20.74 76.10
N PHE A 80 -3.09 -19.85 75.38
CA PHE A 80 -3.45 -18.54 75.90
C PHE A 80 -4.75 -18.66 76.71
N SER A 81 -4.62 -18.49 78.03
CA SER A 81 -5.73 -18.28 78.96
C SER A 81 -6.62 -17.12 78.53
N GLU A 82 -7.93 -17.27 78.69
CA GLU A 82 -9.01 -16.30 78.43
C GLU A 82 -8.59 -14.83 78.65
N GLN A 83 -8.24 -14.13 77.57
CA GLN A 83 -8.11 -12.68 77.59
C GLN A 83 -9.47 -12.04 77.25
N LYS A 84 -9.84 -10.98 77.98
CA LYS A 84 -11.05 -10.20 77.73
C LYS A 84 -11.12 -9.76 76.25
N PRO A 85 -12.30 -9.80 75.60
CA PRO A 85 -12.47 -9.50 74.17
C PRO A 85 -11.93 -8.10 73.79
N GLU A 86 -12.07 -7.09 74.68
CA GLU A 86 -11.51 -5.75 74.48
C GLU A 86 -9.98 -5.72 74.34
N LYS A 87 -9.27 -6.68 74.97
CA LYS A 87 -7.80 -6.77 74.92
C LYS A 87 -7.34 -7.42 73.61
N ILE A 88 -8.12 -8.38 73.10
CA ILE A 88 -7.91 -9.03 71.81
C ILE A 88 -8.17 -8.02 70.67
N GLU A 89 -9.28 -7.28 70.73
CA GLU A 89 -9.61 -6.24 69.75
C GLU A 89 -8.56 -5.12 69.72
N LYS A 90 -8.01 -4.75 70.89
CA LYS A 90 -6.91 -3.78 70.99
C LYS A 90 -5.59 -4.30 70.40
N LEU A 91 -5.29 -5.59 70.58
CA LEU A 91 -4.12 -6.24 69.98
C LEU A 91 -4.30 -6.40 68.47
N GLN A 92 -5.50 -6.73 67.99
CA GLN A 92 -5.84 -6.80 66.57
C GLN A 92 -5.68 -5.43 65.90
N ARG A 93 -6.25 -4.36 66.45
CA ARG A 93 -6.02 -2.99 65.92
C ARG A 93 -4.54 -2.61 65.90
N MET A 94 -3.78 -3.00 66.93
CA MET A 94 -2.34 -2.72 66.97
C MET A 94 -1.59 -3.52 65.90
N ASN A 95 -1.98 -4.77 65.65
CA ASN A 95 -1.44 -5.59 64.58
C ASN A 95 -1.81 -5.04 63.19
N SER A 96 -3.05 -4.58 62.96
CA SER A 96 -3.45 -3.90 61.72
C SER A 96 -2.58 -2.67 61.46
N VAL A 97 -2.38 -1.82 62.47
CA VAL A 97 -1.56 -0.61 62.35
C VAL A 97 -0.11 -0.97 62.04
N ILE A 98 0.48 -1.93 62.77
CA ILE A 98 1.86 -2.39 62.54
C ILE A 98 1.99 -3.03 61.15
N THR A 99 0.99 -3.79 60.70
CA THR A 99 0.97 -4.42 59.37
C THR A 99 0.89 -3.38 58.26
N ILE A 100 0.04 -2.34 58.42
CA ILE A 100 -0.04 -1.21 57.50
C ILE A 100 1.26 -0.39 57.49
N GLU A 101 1.88 -0.17 58.66
CA GLU A 101 3.20 0.47 58.75
C GLU A 101 4.30 -0.36 58.08
N LEU A 102 4.29 -1.69 58.25
CA LEU A 102 5.21 -2.61 57.58
C LEU A 102 5.01 -2.60 56.07
N ILE A 103 3.77 -2.65 55.59
CA ILE A 103 3.45 -2.46 54.16
C ILE A 103 3.98 -1.11 53.70
N GLY A 104 3.76 -0.04 54.48
CA GLY A 104 4.28 1.30 54.24
C GLY A 104 5.80 1.30 54.09
N HIS A 105 6.53 0.67 55.01
CA HIS A 105 7.98 0.57 54.98
C HIS A 105 8.49 -0.23 53.77
N LEU A 106 7.87 -1.38 53.47
CA LEU A 106 8.20 -2.20 52.31
C LEU A 106 7.95 -1.44 51.00
N LEU A 107 6.90 -0.63 50.92
CA LEU A 107 6.60 0.20 49.75
C LEU A 107 7.51 1.42 49.62
N HIS A 108 8.18 1.86 50.70
CA HIS A 108 9.19 2.93 50.67
C HIS A 108 10.60 2.42 50.33
N ASP A 109 10.85 1.11 50.46
CA ASP A 109 12.12 0.51 50.07
C ASP A 109 12.27 0.49 48.54
N LYS A 110 13.31 1.16 48.04
CA LYS A 110 13.52 1.36 46.60
C LYS A 110 13.66 0.06 45.82
N VAL A 111 14.26 -0.98 46.40
CA VAL A 111 14.45 -2.29 45.74
C VAL A 111 13.11 -3.00 45.64
N ILE A 112 12.36 -3.03 46.74
CA ILE A 112 11.04 -3.67 46.80
C ILE A 112 10.06 -2.95 45.88
N THR A 113 9.99 -1.61 45.89
CA THR A 113 9.14 -0.85 44.96
C THR A 113 9.48 -1.16 43.50
N ARG A 114 10.77 -1.34 43.18
CA ARG A 114 11.22 -1.61 41.80
C ARG A 114 10.92 -3.04 41.37
N ILE A 115 11.07 -4.02 42.27
CA ILE A 115 10.63 -5.41 42.07
C ILE A 115 9.11 -5.48 41.89
N LEU A 116 8.35 -4.72 42.67
CA LEU A 116 6.89 -4.63 42.52
C LEU A 116 6.48 -3.97 41.21
N SER A 117 7.20 -2.94 40.76
CA SER A 117 6.95 -2.32 39.45
C SER A 117 7.22 -3.30 38.31
N LEU A 118 8.29 -4.11 38.42
CA LEU A 118 8.66 -5.16 37.47
C LEU A 118 7.61 -6.28 37.44
N ALA A 119 7.17 -6.74 38.60
CA ALA A 119 6.10 -7.72 38.76
C ALA A 119 4.80 -7.20 38.14
N ARG A 120 4.42 -5.96 38.46
CA ARG A 120 3.24 -5.32 37.91
C ARG A 120 3.29 -5.25 36.38
N GLU A 121 4.38 -4.77 35.80
CA GLU A 121 4.54 -4.66 34.34
C GLU A 121 4.44 -6.02 33.61
N ASN A 122 4.81 -7.13 34.27
CA ASN A 122 4.81 -8.47 33.65
C ASN A 122 3.58 -9.33 34.01
N ILE A 123 2.95 -9.11 35.16
CA ILE A 123 1.70 -9.77 35.59
C ILE A 123 0.50 -9.07 34.94
N GLU A 124 0.57 -7.75 34.68
CA GLU A 124 -0.42 -6.97 33.92
C GLU A 124 -0.34 -7.22 32.39
N ASN A 125 0.42 -8.18 31.85
CA ASN A 125 0.31 -8.56 30.43
C ASN A 125 -0.98 -9.36 30.09
N LYS A 126 -1.88 -9.50 31.07
CA LYS A 126 -3.33 -9.73 30.84
C LYS A 126 -4.19 -8.46 30.93
N HIS A 127 -3.67 -7.29 31.30
CA HIS A 127 -4.41 -6.02 31.40
C HIS A 127 -3.53 -4.77 31.14
N SER A 128 -3.77 -4.12 30.00
CA SER A 128 -2.99 -3.02 29.39
C SER A 128 -2.51 -1.83 30.26
N LEU A 129 -1.19 -1.55 30.16
CA LEU A 129 -0.41 -0.29 30.03
C LEU A 129 -0.77 0.98 30.83
N HIS A 130 0.23 1.51 31.57
CA HIS A 130 0.36 2.94 31.86
C HIS A 130 1.78 3.49 31.61
N LYS A 131 1.83 4.59 30.85
CA LYS A 131 2.97 5.51 30.71
C LYS A 131 3.23 6.21 32.06
N LYS A 132 4.45 6.11 32.59
CA LYS A 132 5.12 7.16 33.40
C LYS A 132 6.59 6.79 33.63
N PHE A 133 7.47 7.29 32.75
CA PHE A 133 8.82 7.66 33.15
C PHE A 133 8.98 9.15 32.90
N HIS A 134 9.52 9.84 33.91
CA HIS A 134 9.69 11.27 33.96
C HIS A 134 10.51 11.80 32.76
N PRO A 135 10.12 12.92 32.15
CA PRO A 135 10.90 13.58 31.11
C PRO A 135 12.01 14.39 31.76
N MET A 136 13.24 13.91 31.69
CA MET A 136 14.40 14.77 31.89
C MET A 136 15.24 14.70 30.62
N VAL A 137 15.24 15.83 29.89
CA VAL A 137 15.80 16.05 28.55
C VAL A 137 14.94 15.52 27.39
N ALA A 138 13.70 16.02 27.29
CA ALA A 138 12.98 16.08 26.02
C ALA A 138 12.64 17.55 25.74
N SER A 139 13.15 18.09 24.64
CA SER A 139 12.80 19.42 24.14
C SER A 139 11.29 19.51 23.89
N ASN A 140 10.65 20.50 24.51
CA ASN A 140 9.21 20.78 24.46
C ASN A 140 8.62 20.74 23.03
N PRO A 141 7.42 20.16 22.84
CA PRO A 141 6.56 20.46 21.70
C PRO A 141 5.84 21.81 21.92
N LEU A 142 6.06 22.71 20.96
CA LEU A 142 5.33 23.94 20.59
C LEU A 142 4.31 24.55 21.58
N SER A 143 4.65 25.75 22.05
CA SER A 143 3.68 26.85 22.25
C SER A 143 4.32 28.16 21.81
N SER A 144 4.08 28.58 20.56
CA SER A 144 4.20 29.98 20.17
C SER A 144 3.27 30.25 18.99
N PRO A 145 2.18 31.01 19.21
CA PRO A 145 1.41 31.60 18.13
C PRO A 145 2.14 32.87 17.73
N ASN A 146 2.98 32.81 16.72
CA ASN A 146 3.32 33.92 15.81
C ASN A 146 4.42 33.45 14.85
N GLY A 147 4.13 33.52 13.55
CA GLY A 147 4.91 32.92 12.49
C GLY A 147 6.36 33.39 12.42
N HIS A 148 7.29 32.43 12.43
CA HIS A 148 8.54 32.48 11.68
C HIS A 148 8.91 31.05 11.25
N CYS A 149 9.42 30.92 10.03
CA CYS A 149 9.65 29.68 9.28
C CYS A 149 10.65 28.71 9.94
N LEU A 150 10.17 27.90 10.90
CA LEU A 150 10.87 26.73 11.46
C LEU A 150 10.07 25.42 11.28
N GLY A 151 8.92 25.47 10.60
CA GLY A 151 7.96 24.38 10.47
C GLY A 151 8.20 23.34 9.36
N GLY A 152 9.29 23.44 8.59
CA GLY A 152 9.55 22.55 7.45
C GLY A 152 9.96 21.12 7.83
N SER A 153 10.75 20.95 8.90
CA SER A 153 11.37 19.64 9.24
C SER A 153 10.41 18.64 9.88
N TYR A 154 9.36 19.07 10.58
CA TYR A 154 8.41 18.15 11.21
C TYR A 154 7.41 17.54 10.23
N SER A 155 6.97 18.28 9.21
CA SER A 155 6.15 17.72 8.13
C SER A 155 6.92 16.69 7.29
N ALA A 156 8.25 16.83 7.17
CA ALA A 156 9.09 15.93 6.39
C ALA A 156 9.23 14.52 7.02
N LEU A 157 8.96 14.36 8.33
CA LEU A 157 8.93 13.04 8.97
C LEU A 157 7.77 12.16 8.50
N TRP A 158 6.74 12.77 7.89
CA TRP A 158 5.55 12.10 7.37
C TRP A 158 5.59 11.85 5.86
N THR A 159 6.69 12.25 5.19
CA THR A 159 6.96 11.99 3.77
C THR A 159 6.69 10.55 3.32
N PRO A 160 6.93 9.50 4.15
CA PRO A 160 6.62 8.13 3.72
C PRO A 160 5.15 7.92 3.34
N ILE A 161 4.20 8.63 3.97
CA ILE A 161 2.78 8.60 3.59
C ILE A 161 2.61 9.20 2.20
N ASP A 162 3.17 10.39 1.96
CA ASP A 162 3.08 11.05 0.65
C ASP A 162 3.66 10.16 -0.47
N MET A 163 4.81 9.51 -0.24
CA MET A 163 5.44 8.64 -1.23
C MET A 163 4.64 7.37 -1.50
N TYR A 164 4.11 6.72 -0.45
CA TYR A 164 3.27 5.53 -0.59
C TYR A 164 1.97 5.84 -1.37
N LEU A 165 1.32 6.97 -1.07
CA LEU A 165 0.12 7.41 -1.79
C LEU A 165 0.40 7.65 -3.28
N GLU A 166 1.53 8.27 -3.62
CA GLU A 166 1.94 8.48 -5.02
C GLU A 166 2.33 7.17 -5.74
N ASP A 167 2.90 6.22 -5.02
CA ASP A 167 3.27 4.90 -5.53
C ASP A 167 2.04 4.07 -5.92
N CYS A 168 0.97 4.16 -5.14
CA CYS A 168 -0.32 3.50 -5.42
C CYS A 168 -0.95 3.95 -6.76
N LEU A 169 -0.61 5.14 -7.24
CA LEU A 169 -1.19 5.72 -8.46
C LEU A 169 -0.44 5.36 -9.75
N ASP A 170 0.74 4.72 -9.67
CA ASP A 170 1.56 4.37 -10.85
C ASP A 170 1.04 3.15 -11.64
N GLY A 171 -0.28 2.92 -11.61
CA GLY A 171 -0.88 1.70 -12.13
C GLY A 171 -0.39 0.43 -11.43
N SER A 172 0.15 0.55 -10.20
CA SER A 172 0.58 -0.57 -9.34
C SER A 172 -0.65 -1.29 -8.77
N ILE A 173 -1.21 -2.21 -9.54
CA ILE A 173 -2.19 -3.16 -9.01
C ILE A 173 -1.46 -4.03 -8.00
N ALA A 174 -1.78 -3.84 -6.73
CA ALA A 174 -1.36 -4.68 -5.62
C ALA A 174 -2.50 -5.67 -5.29
N ALA A 175 -2.12 -6.89 -4.93
CA ALA A 175 -3.09 -7.88 -4.43
C ALA A 175 -3.39 -7.70 -2.93
N THR A 176 -2.62 -6.86 -2.24
CA THR A 176 -2.75 -6.55 -0.82
C THR A 176 -3.67 -5.36 -0.59
N ASN A 177 -4.38 -5.37 0.54
CA ASN A 177 -5.30 -4.32 0.94
C ASN A 177 -4.56 -3.01 1.27
N SER A 178 -4.81 -1.93 0.53
CA SER A 178 -4.17 -0.62 0.79
C SER A 178 -4.59 -0.02 2.13
N ILE A 179 -5.76 -0.39 2.65
CA ILE A 179 -6.27 0.06 3.95
C ILE A 179 -5.35 -0.41 5.08
N GLU A 180 -5.00 -1.70 5.09
CA GLU A 180 -4.12 -2.31 6.10
C GLU A 180 -2.68 -1.77 6.03
N ILE A 181 -2.16 -1.58 4.81
CA ILE A 181 -0.81 -1.02 4.63
C ILE A 181 -0.77 0.42 5.11
N LEU A 182 -1.78 1.24 4.75
CA LEU A 182 -1.84 2.63 5.16
C LEU A 182 -2.07 2.78 6.67
N SER A 183 -2.94 1.98 7.27
CA SER A 183 -3.17 1.99 8.72
C SER A 183 -1.91 1.56 9.47
N GLY A 184 -1.21 0.51 9.00
CA GLY A 184 0.07 0.06 9.51
C GLY A 184 1.18 1.12 9.40
N LEU A 185 1.26 1.82 8.26
CA LEU A 185 2.23 2.89 8.02
C LEU A 185 2.01 4.09 8.96
N VAL A 186 0.75 4.50 9.14
CA VAL A 186 0.39 5.60 10.06
C VAL A 186 0.75 5.24 11.49
N LYS A 187 0.42 4.01 11.95
CA LYS A 187 0.81 3.49 13.26
C LYS A 187 2.34 3.48 13.43
N ALA A 188 3.07 2.95 12.44
CA ALA A 188 4.53 2.90 12.43
C ALA A 188 5.15 4.28 12.63
N LEU A 189 4.71 5.27 11.85
CA LEU A 189 5.22 6.63 11.93
C LEU A 189 4.84 7.31 13.25
N GLN A 190 3.59 7.14 13.72
CA GLN A 190 3.12 7.67 14.99
C GLN A 190 3.97 7.14 16.16
N ALA A 191 4.21 5.83 16.17
CA ALA A 191 4.99 5.18 17.22
C ALA A 191 6.46 5.62 17.18
N VAL A 192 7.13 5.60 16.03
CA VAL A 192 8.55 5.96 15.92
C VAL A 192 8.79 7.45 16.21
N ASN A 193 7.89 8.33 15.78
CA ASN A 193 8.03 9.80 15.94
C ASN A 193 7.66 10.33 17.34
N ARG A 194 7.10 9.53 18.26
CA ARG A 194 6.48 9.97 19.55
C ARG A 194 5.32 10.97 19.30
N SER A 195 4.60 10.90 18.19
CA SER A 195 3.58 11.91 17.87
C SER A 195 2.24 11.61 18.54
N SER A 196 1.39 12.63 18.67
CA SER A 196 -0.01 12.42 19.06
C SER A 196 -0.79 11.73 17.93
N TRP A 197 -1.96 11.17 18.25
CA TRP A 197 -2.89 10.68 17.23
C TRP A 197 -3.47 11.83 16.40
N HIS A 198 -3.67 13.02 17.00
CA HIS A 198 -4.00 14.24 16.26
C HIS A 198 -2.98 14.54 15.15
N ASP A 199 -1.68 14.54 15.47
CA ASP A 199 -0.64 14.81 14.47
C ASP A 199 -0.60 13.74 13.36
N ALA A 200 -0.83 12.48 13.72
CA ALA A 200 -0.84 11.36 12.78
C ALA A 200 -2.03 11.45 11.79
N PHE A 201 -3.24 11.71 12.30
CA PHE A 201 -4.41 11.91 11.44
C PHE A 201 -4.28 13.19 10.60
N MET A 202 -3.74 14.28 11.18
CA MET A 202 -3.49 15.51 10.45
C MET A 202 -2.49 15.30 9.31
N ALA A 203 -1.40 14.56 9.55
CA ALA A 203 -0.43 14.20 8.52
C ALA A 203 -1.05 13.37 7.40
N LEU A 204 -1.89 12.38 7.73
CA LEU A 204 -2.62 11.57 6.75
C LEU A 204 -3.55 12.43 5.89
N TRP A 205 -4.33 13.34 6.49
CA TRP A 205 -5.20 14.24 5.75
C TRP A 205 -4.43 15.17 4.83
N ILE A 206 -3.36 15.80 5.33
CA ILE A 206 -2.52 16.69 4.52
C ILE A 206 -1.91 15.93 3.34
N ALA A 207 -1.34 14.75 3.55
CA ALA A 207 -0.74 13.95 2.49
C ALA A 207 -1.78 13.52 1.44
N SER A 208 -2.95 13.07 1.89
CA SER A 208 -4.04 12.63 1.00
C SER A 208 -4.66 13.79 0.22
N VAL A 209 -4.80 14.98 0.80
CA VAL A 209 -5.26 16.16 0.05
C VAL A 209 -4.16 16.64 -0.90
N ARG A 210 -2.88 16.67 -0.49
CA ARG A 210 -1.76 17.00 -1.39
C ARG A 210 -1.70 16.10 -2.61
N LEU A 211 -1.98 14.79 -2.46
CA LEU A 211 -2.11 13.84 -3.56
C LEU A 211 -3.11 14.34 -4.62
N VAL A 212 -4.31 14.74 -4.18
CA VAL A 212 -5.35 15.30 -5.06
C VAL A 212 -4.93 16.65 -5.66
N GLN A 213 -4.22 17.48 -4.89
CA GLN A 213 -3.80 18.82 -5.32
C GLN A 213 -2.63 18.83 -6.31
N ARG A 214 -1.74 17.84 -6.30
CA ARG A 214 -0.55 17.79 -7.17
C ARG A 214 -0.93 17.67 -8.64
N GLU A 215 -1.98 16.94 -8.98
CA GLU A 215 -2.38 16.78 -10.38
C GLU A 215 -3.88 17.06 -10.52
N ARG A 216 -4.23 18.35 -10.31
CA ARG A 216 -5.59 18.91 -10.52
C ARG A 216 -6.10 18.69 -11.95
N GLU A 217 -5.19 18.71 -12.92
CA GLU A 217 -5.43 18.42 -14.33
C GLU A 217 -4.46 17.31 -14.74
N PRO A 218 -4.85 16.02 -14.66
CA PRO A 218 -3.97 14.94 -15.07
C PRO A 218 -3.64 15.08 -16.56
N ILE A 219 -2.43 14.67 -16.95
CA ILE A 219 -2.04 14.63 -18.35
C ILE A 219 -3.04 13.74 -19.10
N GLU A 220 -3.61 14.22 -20.21
CA GLU A 220 -4.46 13.36 -21.04
C GLU A 220 -3.63 12.15 -21.52
N GLY A 221 -4.06 10.95 -21.16
CA GLY A 221 -3.33 9.70 -21.40
C GLY A 221 -3.99 8.50 -20.69
N PRO A 222 -3.47 7.27 -20.84
CA PRO A 222 -3.99 6.05 -20.21
C PRO A 222 -3.59 5.93 -18.72
N VAL A 223 -3.52 7.05 -17.98
CA VAL A 223 -3.07 7.14 -16.58
C VAL A 223 -4.28 7.24 -15.66
N PRO A 224 -4.24 6.63 -14.45
CA PRO A 224 -5.28 6.82 -13.44
C PRO A 224 -5.61 8.30 -13.23
N HIS A 225 -6.88 8.61 -13.39
CA HIS A 225 -7.42 9.96 -13.34
C HIS A 225 -7.74 10.36 -11.91
N LEU A 226 -8.24 11.59 -11.78
CA LEU A 226 -8.65 12.22 -10.53
C LEU A 226 -9.52 11.31 -9.64
N GLU A 227 -10.38 10.46 -10.23
CA GLU A 227 -11.28 9.57 -9.47
C GLU A 227 -10.50 8.57 -8.59
N THR A 228 -9.36 8.06 -9.03
CA THR A 228 -8.51 7.16 -8.22
C THR A 228 -7.86 7.88 -7.04
N ARG A 229 -7.45 9.14 -7.22
CA ARG A 229 -6.92 9.98 -6.14
C ARG A 229 -8.00 10.35 -5.12
N LEU A 230 -9.20 10.63 -5.60
CA LEU A 230 -10.35 10.87 -4.72
C LEU A 230 -10.76 9.61 -3.96
N CYS A 231 -10.69 8.43 -4.58
CA CYS A 231 -10.84 7.15 -3.89
C CYS A 231 -9.83 7.01 -2.74
N MET A 232 -8.54 7.28 -3.00
CA MET A 232 -7.50 7.23 -1.96
C MET A 232 -7.81 8.18 -0.78
N LEU A 233 -8.25 9.41 -1.06
CA LEU A 233 -8.58 10.40 -0.03
C LEU A 233 -9.88 10.11 0.72
N LEU A 234 -10.97 9.87 0.00
CA LEU A 234 -12.33 9.86 0.57
C LEU A 234 -12.78 8.46 1.01
N SER A 235 -12.19 7.39 0.45
CA SER A 235 -12.49 6.01 0.82
C SER A 235 -11.34 5.35 1.56
N ILE A 236 -10.13 5.30 1.01
CA ILE A 236 -9.04 4.51 1.61
C ILE A 236 -8.48 5.15 2.89
N ALA A 237 -8.23 6.45 2.90
CA ALA A 237 -7.74 7.14 4.10
C ALA A 237 -8.78 7.14 5.23
N THR A 238 -10.07 7.28 4.91
CA THR A 238 -11.16 7.18 5.91
C THR A 238 -11.28 5.78 6.46
N LEU A 239 -11.19 4.74 5.62
CA LEU A 239 -11.17 3.34 6.05
C LEU A 239 -9.91 2.97 6.84
N ALA A 240 -8.74 3.54 6.54
CA ALA A 240 -7.52 3.32 7.32
C ALA A 240 -7.65 3.89 8.74
N ILE A 241 -8.31 5.04 8.89
CA ILE A 241 -8.66 5.61 10.20
C ILE A 241 -9.70 4.74 10.91
N ALA A 242 -10.70 4.24 10.18
CA ALA A 242 -11.69 3.31 10.73
C ALA A 242 -11.02 2.05 11.28
N ASP A 243 -10.10 1.45 10.52
CA ASP A 243 -9.31 0.27 10.93
C ASP A 243 -8.49 0.54 12.21
N ILE A 244 -7.85 1.71 12.32
CA ILE A 244 -7.14 2.12 13.54
C ILE A 244 -8.08 2.18 14.76
N ILE A 245 -9.26 2.78 14.59
CA ILE A 245 -10.25 2.95 15.67
C ILE A 245 -10.91 1.60 16.02
N GLU A 246 -11.28 0.80 15.03
CA GLU A 246 -11.87 -0.53 15.22
C GLU A 246 -10.88 -1.49 15.89
N GLU A 247 -9.60 -1.46 15.54
CA GLU A 247 -8.61 -2.28 16.22
C GLU A 247 -8.50 -1.90 17.70
N ALA A 248 -8.48 -0.60 18.00
CA ALA A 248 -8.50 -0.11 19.39
C ALA A 248 -9.77 -0.53 20.13
N ASP A 249 -10.92 -0.54 19.46
CA ASP A 249 -12.21 -1.00 20.00
C ASP A 249 -12.25 -2.54 20.16
N SER A 250 -11.58 -3.32 19.31
CA SER A 250 -11.61 -4.79 19.32
C SER A 250 -10.79 -5.43 20.45
N ARG A 251 -9.68 -4.77 20.84
CA ARG A 251 -8.89 -5.12 22.05
C ARG A 251 -9.70 -5.01 23.36
N ARG A 252 -10.96 -4.54 23.29
CA ARG A 252 -11.96 -4.52 24.36
C ARG A 252 -12.59 -5.90 24.63
N GLY A 253 -12.66 -6.77 23.62
CA GLY A 253 -13.50 -7.98 23.66
C GLY A 253 -12.87 -9.23 24.25
N GLU A 254 -11.53 -9.33 24.31
CA GLU A 254 -10.82 -10.53 24.76
C GLU A 254 -10.46 -10.52 26.27
N THR A 255 -10.77 -9.43 26.99
CA THR A 255 -10.43 -9.27 28.42
C THR A 255 -11.68 -8.99 29.24
N ASP A 256 -12.20 -10.01 29.91
CA ASP A 256 -13.40 -9.96 30.72
C ASP A 256 -13.30 -9.03 31.96
N LEU A 257 -14.42 -8.35 32.19
CA LEU A 257 -15.00 -7.73 33.41
C LEU A 257 -14.24 -6.73 34.30
N SER A 258 -12.96 -6.38 34.09
CA SER A 258 -12.26 -5.42 34.99
C SER A 258 -11.88 -4.05 34.38
N SER A 259 -11.68 -3.92 33.06
CA SER A 259 -11.11 -2.72 32.42
C SER A 259 -12.13 -1.65 31.94
N HIS A 260 -13.41 -1.80 32.27
CA HIS A 260 -14.52 -1.13 31.59
C HIS A 260 -14.51 0.41 31.64
N TRP A 261 -13.80 1.02 32.60
CA TRP A 261 -13.72 2.49 32.76
C TRP A 261 -12.49 3.14 32.11
N LYS A 262 -11.32 2.48 32.10
CA LYS A 262 -10.06 3.05 31.58
C LYS A 262 -9.87 2.83 30.07
N GLN A 263 -10.49 1.81 29.51
CA GLN A 263 -10.38 1.51 28.07
C GLN A 263 -11.39 2.33 27.25
N LYS A 264 -12.54 2.67 27.86
CA LYS A 264 -13.54 3.59 27.30
C LYS A 264 -12.97 4.99 27.06
N THR A 265 -12.09 5.48 27.95
CA THR A 265 -11.43 6.78 27.78
C THR A 265 -10.48 6.82 26.58
N ALA A 266 -9.72 5.74 26.30
CA ALA A 266 -8.72 5.76 25.23
C ALA A 266 -9.33 5.73 23.80
N THR A 267 -10.47 5.06 23.61
CA THR A 267 -11.20 5.02 22.33
C THR A 267 -12.00 6.29 22.10
N ASP A 268 -12.61 6.85 23.15
CA ASP A 268 -13.26 8.16 23.09
C ASP A 268 -12.21 9.27 22.84
N ASP A 269 -10.99 9.11 23.36
CA ASP A 269 -9.85 9.98 23.05
C ASP A 269 -9.47 9.90 21.57
N LEU A 270 -9.37 8.72 20.94
CA LEU A 270 -9.06 8.60 19.50
C LEU A 270 -10.07 9.31 18.59
N ARG A 271 -11.37 9.12 18.85
CA ARG A 271 -12.43 9.80 18.09
C ARG A 271 -12.38 11.32 18.29
N LYS A 272 -12.03 11.78 19.50
CA LYS A 272 -11.82 13.19 19.80
C LYS A 272 -10.60 13.77 19.08
N GLU A 273 -9.48 13.04 19.04
CA GLU A 273 -8.28 13.46 18.32
C GLU A 273 -8.53 13.56 16.80
N LEU A 274 -9.31 12.63 16.23
CA LEU A 274 -9.80 12.69 14.85
C LEU A 274 -10.64 13.96 14.63
N MET A 275 -11.60 14.23 15.50
CA MET A 275 -12.44 15.42 15.47
C MET A 275 -11.61 16.71 15.46
N LEU A 276 -10.62 16.81 16.36
CA LEU A 276 -9.71 17.95 16.45
C LEU A 276 -8.84 18.10 15.19
N SER A 277 -8.37 16.99 14.61
CA SER A 277 -7.58 17.03 13.37
C SER A 277 -8.37 17.59 12.19
N LEU A 278 -9.65 17.24 12.07
CA LEU A 278 -10.52 17.76 11.02
C LEU A 278 -10.96 19.20 11.25
N GLN A 279 -11.01 19.66 12.51
CA GLN A 279 -11.17 21.09 12.82
C GLN A 279 -9.94 21.88 12.38
N ALA A 280 -8.74 21.45 12.77
CA ALA A 280 -7.48 22.08 12.40
C ALA A 280 -7.22 22.06 10.88
N LEU A 281 -7.69 21.02 10.17
CA LEU A 281 -7.63 20.95 8.71
C LEU A 281 -8.33 22.15 8.04
N GLY A 282 -9.37 22.71 8.68
CA GLY A 282 -10.10 23.88 8.20
C GLY A 282 -9.22 25.13 8.03
N ASP A 283 -8.15 25.25 8.81
CA ASP A 283 -7.23 26.39 8.77
C ASP A 283 -6.35 26.41 7.49
N TYR A 284 -6.32 25.29 6.73
CA TYR A 284 -5.54 25.14 5.50
C TYR A 284 -6.40 25.39 4.25
N GLU A 285 -7.07 26.53 4.17
CA GLU A 285 -8.03 26.86 3.09
C GLU A 285 -7.46 26.69 1.68
N SER A 286 -6.20 27.09 1.45
CA SER A 286 -5.53 26.98 0.15
C SER A 286 -5.33 25.52 -0.31
N LEU A 287 -5.17 24.59 0.63
CA LEU A 287 -5.02 23.17 0.36
C LEU A 287 -6.39 22.50 0.07
N LEU A 288 -7.47 23.04 0.62
CA LEU A 288 -8.81 22.47 0.53
C LEU A 288 -9.61 22.86 -0.71
N VAL A 289 -9.04 23.66 -1.62
CA VAL A 289 -9.70 24.07 -2.86
C VAL A 289 -10.01 22.83 -3.73
N PRO A 290 -11.28 22.53 -4.04
CA PRO A 290 -11.65 21.36 -4.81
C PRO A 290 -11.28 21.51 -6.30
N PRO A 291 -10.91 20.42 -7.00
CA PRO A 291 -10.74 20.42 -8.45
C PRO A 291 -12.03 20.82 -9.19
N PRO A 292 -11.96 21.43 -10.39
CA PRO A 292 -13.13 22.00 -11.08
C PRO A 292 -14.32 21.04 -11.23
N CYS A 293 -14.07 19.77 -11.56
CA CYS A 293 -15.11 18.76 -11.76
C CYS A 293 -15.78 18.26 -10.47
N ILE A 294 -15.26 18.63 -9.30
CA ILE A 294 -15.74 18.20 -7.97
C ILE A 294 -16.36 19.35 -7.17
N ILE A 295 -16.28 20.59 -7.68
CA ILE A 295 -16.90 21.77 -7.05
C ILE A 295 -18.39 21.52 -6.77
N SER A 296 -19.12 20.93 -7.72
CA SER A 296 -20.56 20.63 -7.55
C SER A 296 -20.82 19.68 -6.38
N ALA A 297 -20.04 18.60 -6.27
CA ALA A 297 -20.14 17.64 -5.16
C ALA A 297 -19.78 18.27 -3.81
N ALA A 298 -18.74 19.11 -3.78
CA ALA A 298 -18.35 19.83 -2.56
C ALA A 298 -19.45 20.83 -2.12
N ASN A 299 -20.03 21.57 -3.06
CA ASN A 299 -21.14 22.49 -2.79
C ASN A 299 -22.40 21.73 -2.32
N GLN A 300 -22.66 20.54 -2.87
CA GLN A 300 -23.77 19.69 -2.42
C GLN A 300 -23.57 19.22 -0.97
N ALA A 301 -22.35 18.81 -0.59
CA ALA A 301 -22.03 18.44 0.79
C ALA A 301 -22.19 19.63 1.75
N ALA A 302 -21.75 20.83 1.36
CA ALA A 302 -21.95 22.05 2.15
C ALA A 302 -23.43 22.42 2.29
N SER A 303 -24.21 22.29 1.21
CA SER A 303 -25.66 22.52 1.23
C SER A 303 -26.39 21.54 2.14
N LYS A 304 -26.00 20.26 2.13
CA LYS A 304 -26.56 19.22 3.03
C LYS A 304 -26.35 19.59 4.50
N ALA A 305 -25.14 20.01 4.86
CA ALA A 305 -24.84 20.48 6.21
C ALA A 305 -25.68 21.71 6.61
N ALA A 306 -25.80 22.70 5.71
CA ALA A 306 -26.58 23.90 5.95
C ALA A 306 -28.07 23.63 6.18
N MET A 307 -28.66 22.67 5.46
CA MET A 307 -30.07 22.29 5.64
C MET A 307 -30.34 21.60 6.98
N LEU A 308 -29.40 20.79 7.47
CA LEU A 308 -29.55 20.13 8.78
C LEU A 308 -29.41 21.11 9.94
N VAL A 309 -28.48 22.07 9.83
CA VAL A 309 -28.28 23.10 10.86
C VAL A 309 -29.46 24.08 10.94
N SER A 310 -30.13 24.37 9.81
CA SER A 310 -31.31 25.24 9.78
C SER A 310 -32.60 24.60 10.32
N GLY A 311 -32.54 23.35 10.81
CA GLY A 311 -33.66 22.69 11.47
C GLY A 311 -34.74 22.18 10.52
N ILE A 312 -34.46 22.09 9.22
CA ILE A 312 -35.34 21.42 8.26
C ILE A 312 -35.20 19.91 8.50
N ASN A 313 -36.10 19.39 9.33
CA ASN A 313 -36.09 18.00 9.77
C ASN A 313 -36.33 17.07 8.57
N SER A 314 -35.29 16.36 8.11
CA SER A 314 -35.35 15.30 7.10
C SER A 314 -35.95 14.00 7.67
N GLY A 315 -37.18 14.10 8.20
CA GLY A 315 -37.96 12.99 8.74
C GLY A 315 -38.99 12.40 7.77
N SER A 316 -39.15 12.96 6.58
CA SER A 316 -40.05 12.43 5.54
C SER A 316 -39.50 12.84 4.18
N GLY A 317 -39.17 11.85 3.35
CA GLY A 317 -38.51 12.05 2.06
C GLY A 317 -39.42 12.63 0.97
N TYR A 318 -39.96 13.84 1.12
CA TYR A 318 -40.69 14.58 0.07
C TYR A 318 -40.55 16.09 0.43
N MET A 319 -40.15 17.04 -0.43
CA MET A 319 -40.97 17.64 -1.49
C MET A 319 -40.27 18.87 -2.16
N GLU A 320 -40.45 18.97 -3.49
CA GLU A 320 -40.58 20.09 -4.48
C GLU A 320 -39.60 21.29 -4.69
N SER A 321 -39.61 21.74 -5.97
CA SER A 321 -38.66 22.42 -6.89
C SER A 321 -38.56 23.96 -6.93
N ILE A 322 -37.39 24.54 -7.35
CA ILE A 322 -37.07 25.78 -8.16
C ILE A 322 -35.55 25.94 -8.58
N ASN A 323 -35.24 25.93 -9.89
CA ASN A 323 -34.06 26.47 -10.65
C ASN A 323 -32.60 26.61 -10.10
N GLU A 324 -31.65 26.14 -10.92
CA GLU A 324 -30.17 26.10 -10.80
C GLU A 324 -29.42 27.44 -10.66
N SER A 325 -30.09 28.56 -10.39
CA SER A 325 -29.42 29.86 -10.23
C SER A 325 -29.75 30.47 -8.88
N MET A 326 -28.77 30.38 -7.95
CA MET A 326 -28.71 30.97 -6.60
C MET A 326 -28.88 29.99 -5.41
N LEU A 327 -27.82 29.22 -5.12
CA LEU A 327 -27.47 28.78 -3.76
C LEU A 327 -25.97 29.04 -3.56
N ASN A 328 -25.61 30.18 -2.98
CA ASN A 328 -24.22 30.60 -2.73
C ASN A 328 -23.63 29.85 -1.50
N TYR A 329 -23.49 28.52 -1.57
CA TYR A 329 -22.68 27.77 -0.60
C TYR A 329 -21.40 27.30 -1.29
N SER A 330 -20.27 27.90 -0.91
CA SER A 330 -18.94 27.53 -1.38
C SER A 330 -18.41 26.34 -0.57
N GLY A 331 -18.61 25.12 -1.05
CA GLY A 331 -18.03 23.92 -0.45
C GLY A 331 -16.56 23.74 -0.81
N ASN A 332 -15.85 23.00 0.03
CA ASN A 332 -14.43 22.67 -0.16
C ASN A 332 -14.17 21.17 0.14
N MET A 333 -12.94 20.69 -0.05
CA MET A 333 -12.60 19.27 0.14
C MET A 333 -12.88 18.75 1.56
N ARG A 334 -12.84 19.62 2.58
CA ARG A 334 -13.14 19.25 3.98
C ARG A 334 -14.59 18.80 4.14
N HIS A 335 -15.52 19.41 3.40
CA HIS A 335 -16.94 18.99 3.42
C HIS A 335 -17.10 17.55 2.94
N LEU A 336 -16.39 17.17 1.87
CA LEU A 336 -16.42 15.80 1.34
C LEU A 336 -15.79 14.79 2.30
N ILE A 337 -14.67 15.16 2.94
CA ILE A 337 -13.99 14.31 3.94
C ILE A 337 -14.93 14.06 5.13
N VAL A 338 -15.59 15.10 5.64
CA VAL A 338 -16.53 14.98 6.76
C VAL A 338 -17.72 14.09 6.40
N GLU A 339 -18.33 14.26 5.22
CA GLU A 339 -19.39 13.35 4.74
C GLU A 339 -18.92 11.89 4.67
N SER A 340 -17.68 11.68 4.22
CA SER A 340 -17.07 10.35 4.13
C SER A 340 -16.82 9.72 5.51
N CYS A 341 -16.58 10.54 6.54
CA CYS A 341 -16.43 10.09 7.93
C CYS A 341 -17.79 9.81 8.59
N ILE A 342 -18.81 10.64 8.32
CA ILE A 342 -20.18 10.47 8.86
C ILE A 342 -20.80 9.18 8.30
N SER A 343 -20.68 8.94 7.00
CA SER A 343 -21.20 7.73 6.35
C SER A 343 -20.62 6.42 6.92
N ARG A 344 -19.40 6.46 7.48
CA ARG A 344 -18.73 5.33 8.11
C ARG A 344 -18.90 5.27 9.64
N ASN A 345 -19.79 6.10 10.20
CA ASN A 345 -20.01 6.22 11.64
C ASN A 345 -18.74 6.58 12.45
N LEU A 346 -17.78 7.26 11.82
CA LEU A 346 -16.59 7.79 12.51
C LEU A 346 -16.90 9.11 13.23
N LEU A 347 -17.84 9.87 12.67
CA LEU A 347 -18.33 11.15 13.19
C LEU A 347 -19.86 11.15 13.20
N ASP A 348 -20.42 11.98 14.07
CA ASP A 348 -21.86 12.25 14.14
C ASP A 348 -22.18 13.57 13.40
N THR A 349 -23.45 13.77 13.04
CA THR A 349 -23.97 14.98 12.40
C THR A 349 -23.82 16.26 13.23
N SER A 350 -23.50 16.13 14.53
CA SER A 350 -23.11 17.25 15.39
C SER A 350 -21.91 18.06 14.84
N VAL A 351 -21.10 17.47 13.96
CA VAL A 351 -19.99 18.14 13.26
C VAL A 351 -20.44 19.34 12.42
N TYR A 352 -21.67 19.34 11.89
CA TYR A 352 -22.16 20.45 11.07
C TYR A 352 -22.29 21.77 11.85
N TYR A 353 -22.34 21.72 13.19
CA TYR A 353 -22.41 22.88 14.06
C TYR A 353 -21.04 23.47 14.44
N TRP A 354 -19.93 22.96 13.87
CA TRP A 354 -18.61 23.53 14.14
C TRP A 354 -18.53 25.00 13.68
N PRO A 355 -17.90 25.89 14.48
CA PRO A 355 -17.72 27.29 14.10
C PRO A 355 -16.99 27.41 12.75
N GLY A 356 -17.54 28.23 11.84
CA GLY A 356 -16.95 28.44 10.51
C GLY A 356 -17.05 27.25 9.55
N TYR A 357 -17.78 26.17 9.90
CA TYR A 357 -17.98 25.04 8.99
C TYR A 357 -18.90 25.40 7.81
N ILE A 358 -19.94 26.20 8.04
CA ILE A 358 -20.83 26.72 6.99
C ILE A 358 -20.62 28.22 6.86
N ASN A 359 -20.18 28.67 5.68
CA ASN A 359 -20.08 30.08 5.34
C ASN A 359 -21.32 30.52 4.55
N GLY A 360 -22.30 31.12 5.22
CA GLY A 360 -23.49 31.67 4.56
C GLY A 360 -24.45 32.37 5.53
N HIS A 361 -24.83 33.61 5.21
CA HIS A 361 -25.98 34.27 5.83
C HIS A 361 -27.26 33.52 5.42
N VAL A 362 -27.97 32.94 6.38
CA VAL A 362 -29.27 32.30 6.18
C VAL A 362 -30.32 33.40 5.96
N ASN A 363 -30.40 33.96 4.76
CA ASN A 363 -31.52 34.81 4.36
C ASN A 363 -32.51 33.98 3.51
N SER A 364 -33.73 33.83 4.06
CA SER A 364 -34.96 33.29 3.46
C SER A 364 -34.79 32.38 2.22
N MET A 365 -34.80 31.06 2.44
CA MET A 365 -34.78 30.05 1.37
C MET A 365 -36.17 29.82 0.76
N SER A 366 -36.23 29.80 -0.57
CA SER A 366 -37.31 29.22 -1.38
C SER A 366 -36.98 27.76 -1.76
N HIS A 367 -37.99 26.88 -1.76
CA HIS A 367 -37.86 25.43 -1.95
C HIS A 367 -37.41 25.03 -3.36
N ALA A 368 -36.33 24.23 -3.45
CA ALA A 368 -35.89 23.62 -4.69
C ALA A 368 -34.87 22.47 -4.54
N ILE A 369 -35.08 21.35 -5.23
CA ILE A 369 -34.16 20.21 -5.30
C ILE A 369 -33.46 20.16 -6.68
N PRO A 370 -32.17 19.75 -6.78
CA PRO A 370 -31.48 19.44 -8.03
C PRO A 370 -32.07 18.22 -8.77
N SER A 371 -32.07 18.24 -10.11
CA SER A 371 -32.55 17.16 -10.98
C SER A 371 -31.96 15.76 -10.68
N GLN A 372 -30.80 15.70 -10.03
CA GLN A 372 -30.05 14.49 -9.69
C GLN A 372 -30.68 13.65 -8.55
N LEU A 373 -31.30 14.27 -7.53
CA LEU A 373 -31.95 13.56 -6.41
C LEU A 373 -33.34 13.00 -6.78
N ALA A 374 -33.99 13.56 -7.81
CA ALA A 374 -35.30 13.11 -8.26
C ALA A 374 -35.28 11.70 -8.88
N GLY A 375 -34.16 11.33 -9.54
CA GLY A 375 -33.99 10.02 -10.17
C GLY A 375 -33.93 8.87 -9.17
N TRP A 376 -33.06 8.97 -8.15
CA TRP A 376 -32.93 7.94 -7.11
C TRP A 376 -34.20 7.84 -6.25
N ALA A 377 -34.84 8.96 -5.92
CA ALA A 377 -36.11 8.96 -5.20
C ALA A 377 -37.25 8.31 -6.01
N ALA A 378 -37.30 8.50 -7.34
CA ALA A 378 -38.26 7.83 -8.21
C ALA A 378 -38.01 6.32 -8.27
N PHE A 379 -36.75 5.91 -8.42
CA PHE A 379 -36.35 4.50 -8.40
C PHE A 379 -36.73 3.81 -7.07
N MET A 380 -36.49 4.47 -5.93
CA MET A 380 -36.88 3.95 -4.62
C MET A 380 -38.39 3.78 -4.46
N LYS A 381 -39.20 4.61 -5.14
CA LYS A 381 -40.67 4.48 -5.22
C LYS A 381 -41.16 3.40 -6.19
N GLY A 382 -40.26 2.70 -6.89
CA GLY A 382 -40.59 1.56 -7.74
C GLY A 382 -40.88 1.91 -9.21
N THR A 383 -40.44 3.08 -9.70
CA THR A 383 -40.53 3.38 -11.13
C THR A 383 -39.66 2.40 -11.94
N PRO A 384 -40.15 1.86 -13.07
CA PRO A 384 -39.37 0.96 -13.92
C PRO A 384 -38.13 1.66 -14.50
N LEU A 385 -37.07 0.89 -14.76
CA LEU A 385 -35.80 1.39 -15.29
C LEU A 385 -35.91 1.71 -16.79
N THR A 386 -36.59 2.81 -17.12
CA THR A 386 -36.61 3.34 -18.49
C THR A 386 -35.24 3.91 -18.87
N GLN A 387 -34.93 3.95 -20.17
CA GLN A 387 -33.62 4.42 -20.66
C GLN A 387 -33.29 5.87 -20.23
N SER A 388 -34.30 6.72 -20.04
CA SER A 388 -34.14 8.08 -19.51
C SER A 388 -33.84 8.10 -18.00
N LEU A 389 -34.40 7.19 -17.21
CA LEU A 389 -34.07 7.05 -15.80
C LEU A 389 -32.66 6.46 -15.62
N VAL A 390 -32.32 5.45 -16.43
CA VAL A 390 -30.98 4.82 -16.43
C VAL A 390 -29.90 5.85 -16.75
N SER A 391 -30.08 6.72 -17.75
CA SER A 391 -29.07 7.74 -18.09
C SER A 391 -28.82 8.73 -16.95
N VAL A 392 -29.85 9.11 -16.19
CA VAL A 392 -29.72 9.97 -15.01
C VAL A 392 -29.00 9.23 -13.88
N LEU A 393 -29.39 7.99 -13.58
CA LEU A 393 -28.80 7.18 -12.52
C LEU A 393 -27.34 6.77 -12.80
N VAL A 394 -26.97 6.53 -14.07
CA VAL A 394 -25.58 6.26 -14.45
C VAL A 394 -24.68 7.47 -14.20
N SER A 395 -25.21 8.68 -14.35
CA SER A 395 -24.46 9.93 -14.18
C SER A 395 -24.38 10.45 -12.74
N SER A 396 -25.17 9.89 -11.82
CA SER A 396 -25.26 10.35 -10.43
C SER A 396 -25.02 9.19 -9.45
N PRO A 397 -24.11 9.32 -8.46
CA PRO A 397 -23.86 8.25 -7.51
C PRO A 397 -25.08 8.06 -6.59
N ALA A 398 -25.31 6.82 -6.15
CA ALA A 398 -26.25 6.56 -5.06
C ALA A 398 -25.89 7.40 -3.81
N SER A 399 -26.90 7.73 -3.01
CA SER A 399 -26.76 8.58 -1.83
C SER A 399 -26.77 7.80 -0.52
N SER A 400 -27.26 6.56 -0.54
CA SER A 400 -27.36 5.69 0.64
C SER A 400 -27.11 4.21 0.33
N LEU A 401 -26.79 3.45 1.37
CA LEU A 401 -26.61 1.99 1.26
C LEU A 401 -27.90 1.28 0.84
N ALA A 402 -29.07 1.77 1.26
CA ALA A 402 -30.37 1.18 0.91
C ALA A 402 -30.68 1.29 -0.60
N GLU A 403 -30.30 2.41 -1.23
CA GLU A 403 -30.42 2.58 -2.69
C GLU A 403 -29.53 1.59 -3.45
N LEU A 404 -28.32 1.37 -2.94
CA LEU A 404 -27.36 0.41 -3.50
C LEU A 404 -27.85 -1.04 -3.36
N GLU A 405 -28.34 -1.41 -2.18
CA GLU A 405 -28.90 -2.75 -1.90
C GLU A 405 -30.09 -3.04 -2.81
N LYS A 406 -31.03 -2.09 -2.95
CA LYS A 406 -32.17 -2.23 -3.86
C LYS A 406 -31.72 -2.40 -5.32
N LEU A 407 -30.72 -1.64 -5.76
CA LEU A 407 -30.16 -1.75 -7.11
C LEU A 407 -29.52 -3.12 -7.35
N PHE A 408 -28.80 -3.64 -6.35
CA PHE A 408 -28.24 -4.99 -6.40
C PHE A 408 -29.32 -6.07 -6.44
N GLU A 409 -30.40 -5.94 -5.65
CA GLU A 409 -31.54 -6.86 -5.69
C GLU A 409 -32.19 -6.90 -7.08
N VAL A 410 -32.37 -5.76 -7.74
CA VAL A 410 -32.87 -5.68 -9.12
C VAL A 410 -31.88 -6.33 -10.11
N ALA A 411 -30.57 -6.14 -9.92
CA ALA A 411 -29.55 -6.77 -10.76
C ALA A 411 -29.50 -8.31 -10.61
N VAL A 412 -29.95 -8.87 -9.49
CA VAL A 412 -29.99 -10.32 -9.26
C VAL A 412 -31.33 -10.92 -9.69
N ASN A 413 -32.45 -10.30 -9.29
CA ASN A 413 -33.79 -10.89 -9.39
C ASN A 413 -34.68 -10.25 -10.48
N GLY A 414 -34.24 -9.18 -11.14
CA GLY A 414 -35.01 -8.45 -12.15
C GLY A 414 -35.20 -9.19 -13.48
N SER A 415 -35.92 -8.54 -14.41
CA SER A 415 -35.98 -8.99 -15.81
C SER A 415 -34.62 -8.86 -16.50
N ASP A 416 -34.39 -9.53 -17.64
CA ASP A 416 -33.07 -9.47 -18.31
C ASP A 416 -32.67 -8.03 -18.69
N ASP A 417 -33.63 -7.19 -19.11
CA ASP A 417 -33.41 -5.77 -19.39
C ASP A 417 -33.17 -4.94 -18.11
N ASP A 418 -33.89 -5.24 -17.02
CA ASP A 418 -33.67 -4.58 -15.72
C ASP A 418 -32.32 -4.96 -15.13
N LYS A 419 -31.88 -6.21 -15.30
CA LYS A 419 -30.55 -6.70 -14.87
C LYS A 419 -29.45 -5.93 -15.57
N VAL A 420 -29.53 -5.80 -16.89
CA VAL A 420 -28.58 -5.03 -17.70
C VAL A 420 -28.59 -3.55 -17.29
N SER A 421 -29.76 -2.97 -17.11
CA SER A 421 -29.92 -1.57 -16.71
C SER A 421 -29.35 -1.30 -15.31
N ALA A 422 -29.67 -2.13 -14.33
CA ALA A 422 -29.16 -2.03 -12.96
C ALA A 422 -27.64 -2.23 -12.90
N ALA A 423 -27.11 -3.19 -13.66
CA ALA A 423 -25.66 -3.39 -13.79
C ALA A 423 -24.97 -2.17 -14.40
N THR A 424 -25.59 -1.52 -15.40
CA THR A 424 -25.07 -0.29 -16.02
C THR A 424 -24.99 0.85 -15.00
N VAL A 425 -26.04 1.02 -14.18
CA VAL A 425 -26.07 2.05 -13.11
C VAL A 425 -25.02 1.78 -12.03
N LEU A 426 -24.86 0.52 -11.62
CA LEU A 426 -23.85 0.11 -10.63
C LEU A 426 -22.43 0.42 -11.10
N CYS A 427 -22.13 0.14 -12.37
CA CYS A 427 -20.83 0.40 -12.98
C CYS A 427 -20.65 1.84 -13.46
N GLY A 428 -21.58 2.75 -13.15
CA GLY A 428 -21.51 4.17 -13.50
C GLY A 428 -20.90 5.02 -12.39
N ALA A 429 -21.45 6.22 -12.18
CA ALA A 429 -21.01 7.16 -11.14
C ALA A 429 -21.07 6.55 -9.72
N THR A 430 -21.93 5.58 -9.46
CA THR A 430 -22.04 4.91 -8.15
C THR A 430 -20.73 4.21 -7.74
N LEU A 431 -19.98 3.62 -8.67
CA LEU A 431 -18.69 3.00 -8.35
C LEU A 431 -17.56 4.03 -8.29
N LEU A 432 -17.50 4.96 -9.26
CA LEU A 432 -16.40 5.94 -9.34
C LEU A 432 -16.48 7.04 -8.28
N ARG A 433 -17.69 7.58 -8.06
CA ARG A 433 -17.96 8.77 -7.22
C ARG A 433 -18.75 8.47 -5.95
N GLY A 434 -19.19 7.24 -5.74
CA GLY A 434 -19.84 6.80 -4.49
C GLY A 434 -18.86 6.59 -3.33
N TRP A 435 -17.98 7.56 -3.05
CA TRP A 435 -16.85 7.40 -2.12
C TRP A 435 -17.24 7.03 -0.69
N ASN A 436 -18.46 7.38 -0.26
CA ASN A 436 -18.96 7.15 1.09
C ASN A 436 -19.16 5.67 1.43
N PHE A 437 -19.40 4.82 0.43
CA PHE A 437 -19.67 3.38 0.61
C PHE A 437 -19.07 2.56 -0.54
N GLN A 438 -18.00 3.07 -1.16
CA GLN A 438 -17.37 2.50 -2.34
C GLN A 438 -16.93 1.04 -2.10
N GLU A 439 -16.46 0.73 -0.90
CA GLU A 439 -16.10 -0.61 -0.42
C GLU A 439 -17.26 -1.61 -0.50
N HIS A 440 -18.52 -1.17 -0.42
CA HIS A 440 -19.70 -2.03 -0.63
C HIS A 440 -19.98 -2.19 -2.11
N THR A 441 -19.96 -1.08 -2.87
CA THR A 441 -20.21 -1.10 -4.32
C THR A 441 -19.24 -2.04 -5.04
N VAL A 442 -17.93 -1.96 -4.75
CA VAL A 442 -16.95 -2.84 -5.40
C VAL A 442 -17.17 -4.32 -5.07
N ARG A 443 -17.54 -4.64 -3.81
CA ARG A 443 -17.85 -6.03 -3.40
C ARG A 443 -19.11 -6.56 -4.08
N LEU A 444 -20.14 -5.72 -4.21
CA LEU A 444 -21.38 -6.09 -4.89
C LEU A 444 -21.15 -6.35 -6.39
N VAL A 445 -20.30 -5.56 -7.05
CA VAL A 445 -19.93 -5.79 -8.45
C VAL A 445 -19.18 -7.11 -8.63
N VAL A 446 -18.21 -7.43 -7.76
CA VAL A 446 -17.55 -8.75 -7.77
C VAL A 446 -18.56 -9.86 -7.52
N LYS A 447 -19.50 -9.67 -6.59
CA LYS A 447 -20.57 -10.64 -6.28
C LYS A 447 -21.48 -10.89 -7.49
N LEU A 448 -21.86 -9.86 -8.24
CA LEU A 448 -22.67 -9.98 -9.46
C LEU A 448 -21.95 -10.77 -10.56
N LEU A 449 -20.63 -10.60 -10.69
CA LEU A 449 -19.83 -11.39 -11.63
C LEU A 449 -19.69 -12.86 -11.18
N SER A 450 -19.74 -13.12 -9.86
CA SER A 450 -19.49 -14.44 -9.24
C SER A 450 -20.71 -15.37 -9.16
N HIS A 451 -21.79 -15.11 -9.92
CA HIS A 451 -23.08 -15.79 -9.77
C HIS A 451 -22.91 -17.32 -9.59
N SER A 452 -23.26 -17.81 -8.40
CA SER A 452 -23.06 -19.20 -8.02
C SER A 452 -24.33 -20.01 -8.28
N ASP A 453 -24.18 -21.19 -8.88
CA ASP A 453 -25.30 -22.09 -9.11
C ASP A 453 -25.95 -22.47 -7.76
N PRO A 454 -27.29 -22.42 -7.62
CA PRO A 454 -27.97 -23.01 -6.48
C PRO A 454 -27.71 -24.52 -6.44
N ALA A 455 -27.59 -25.09 -5.24
CA ALA A 455 -27.19 -26.48 -4.99
C ALA A 455 -28.06 -27.56 -5.68
N ASP A 456 -29.23 -27.19 -6.22
CA ASP A 456 -30.20 -28.10 -6.83
C ASP A 456 -30.34 -27.95 -8.38
N TYR A 457 -29.42 -27.27 -9.07
CA TYR A 457 -29.53 -27.09 -10.53
C TYR A 457 -28.99 -28.29 -11.33
N SER A 458 -29.88 -28.94 -12.09
CA SER A 458 -29.57 -30.08 -12.99
C SER A 458 -29.66 -29.74 -14.49
N GLY A 459 -29.72 -28.44 -14.84
CA GLY A 459 -29.83 -27.99 -16.24
C GLY A 459 -28.51 -28.02 -17.01
N ARG A 460 -28.54 -28.45 -18.29
CA ARG A 460 -27.38 -28.59 -19.19
C ARG A 460 -26.76 -27.27 -19.68
N GLU A 461 -27.40 -26.12 -19.44
CA GLU A 461 -26.87 -24.79 -19.80
C GLU A 461 -26.36 -24.09 -18.54
N SER A 462 -25.07 -23.74 -18.49
CA SER A 462 -24.52 -22.97 -17.38
C SER A 462 -25.26 -21.63 -17.24
N GLN A 463 -25.73 -21.29 -16.04
CA GLN A 463 -26.47 -20.05 -15.80
C GLN A 463 -25.67 -18.79 -16.21
N LEU A 464 -24.34 -18.87 -16.25
CA LEU A 464 -23.44 -17.84 -16.79
C LEU A 464 -23.76 -17.43 -18.24
N ILE A 465 -24.14 -18.39 -19.10
CA ILE A 465 -24.47 -18.12 -20.51
C ILE A 465 -25.77 -17.30 -20.60
N LYS A 466 -26.76 -17.58 -19.74
CA LYS A 466 -28.01 -16.82 -19.71
C LYS A 466 -27.80 -15.35 -19.31
N HIS A 467 -26.80 -15.10 -18.46
CA HIS A 467 -26.46 -13.75 -17.99
C HIS A 467 -25.42 -13.04 -18.89
N GLY A 468 -25.11 -13.56 -20.08
CA GLY A 468 -24.11 -13.02 -21.01
C GLY A 468 -24.19 -11.50 -21.23
N PRO A 469 -25.37 -10.92 -21.54
CA PRO A 469 -25.52 -9.47 -21.73
C PRO A 469 -25.18 -8.65 -20.49
N MET A 470 -25.66 -9.08 -19.31
CA MET A 470 -25.38 -8.42 -18.03
C MET A 470 -23.89 -8.48 -17.71
N LEU A 471 -23.26 -9.64 -17.86
CA LEU A 471 -21.82 -9.81 -17.66
C LEU A 471 -21.02 -8.90 -18.60
N ASN A 472 -21.40 -8.83 -19.88
CA ASN A 472 -20.72 -7.95 -20.83
C ASN A 472 -20.79 -6.47 -20.42
N VAL A 473 -21.94 -6.01 -19.93
CA VAL A 473 -22.11 -4.64 -19.43
C VAL A 473 -21.26 -4.36 -18.21
N ILE A 474 -21.19 -5.30 -17.26
CA ILE A 474 -20.32 -5.14 -16.09
C ILE A 474 -18.85 -5.09 -16.53
N LEU A 475 -18.41 -6.04 -17.36
CA LEU A 475 -17.02 -6.14 -17.84
C LEU A 475 -16.59 -4.90 -18.63
N THR A 476 -17.47 -4.36 -19.47
CA THR A 476 -17.20 -3.11 -20.19
C THR A 476 -17.26 -1.89 -19.27
N GLY A 477 -18.18 -1.87 -18.31
CA GLY A 477 -18.33 -0.79 -17.33
C GLY A 477 -17.13 -0.64 -16.38
N ILE A 478 -16.50 -1.75 -15.98
CA ILE A 478 -15.29 -1.75 -15.14
C ILE A 478 -13.97 -1.79 -15.93
N SER A 479 -14.05 -1.70 -17.26
CA SER A 479 -12.88 -1.66 -18.13
C SER A 479 -12.12 -0.32 -18.12
N PRO A 480 -12.70 0.87 -17.88
CA PRO A 480 -11.92 2.11 -17.89
C PRO A 480 -10.71 2.08 -16.93
N VAL A 481 -9.72 2.95 -17.19
CA VAL A 481 -8.40 2.92 -16.52
C VAL A 481 -8.49 2.97 -14.99
N ASP A 482 -9.44 3.74 -14.46
CA ASP A 482 -9.56 4.02 -13.01
C ASP A 482 -10.06 2.84 -12.16
N TYR A 483 -10.76 1.89 -12.76
CA TYR A 483 -11.44 0.84 -11.99
C TYR A 483 -10.48 -0.18 -11.40
N ALA A 484 -9.49 -0.64 -12.18
CA ALA A 484 -8.54 -1.65 -11.71
C ALA A 484 -7.75 -1.19 -10.46
N PRO A 485 -7.23 0.06 -10.40
CA PRO A 485 -6.68 0.62 -9.17
C PRO A 485 -7.69 0.68 -8.02
N ILE A 486 -8.94 1.09 -8.26
CA ILE A 486 -9.97 1.14 -7.20
C ILE A 486 -10.19 -0.26 -6.59
N PHE A 487 -10.35 -1.31 -7.40
CA PHE A 487 -10.46 -2.69 -6.89
C PHE A 487 -9.20 -3.13 -6.14
N SER A 488 -8.02 -2.69 -6.58
CA SER A 488 -6.75 -2.95 -5.92
C SER A 488 -6.67 -2.32 -4.54
N PHE A 489 -7.06 -1.05 -4.40
CA PHE A 489 -7.01 -0.36 -3.11
C PHE A 489 -7.88 -1.03 -2.05
N HIS A 490 -9.03 -1.57 -2.47
CA HIS A 490 -9.94 -2.33 -1.62
C HIS A 490 -9.54 -3.81 -1.40
N GLY A 491 -8.42 -4.26 -1.98
CA GLY A 491 -7.92 -5.63 -1.82
C GLY A 491 -8.73 -6.72 -2.53
N LEU A 492 -9.55 -6.37 -3.53
CA LEU A 492 -10.47 -7.29 -4.22
C LEU A 492 -9.90 -7.91 -5.50
N VAL A 493 -8.64 -7.61 -5.84
CA VAL A 493 -7.99 -8.14 -7.05
C VAL A 493 -7.95 -9.67 -7.07
N PRO A 494 -7.61 -10.39 -5.97
CA PRO A 494 -7.65 -11.86 -5.96
C PRO A 494 -9.04 -12.41 -6.27
N GLU A 495 -10.08 -11.89 -5.62
CA GLU A 495 -11.47 -12.33 -5.83
C GLU A 495 -11.93 -12.04 -7.27
N LEU A 496 -11.73 -10.81 -7.76
CA LEU A 496 -12.10 -10.42 -9.12
C LEU A 496 -11.37 -11.26 -10.16
N ALA A 497 -10.06 -11.51 -9.99
CA ALA A 497 -9.30 -12.36 -10.89
C ALA A 497 -9.86 -13.78 -10.95
N THR A 498 -10.22 -14.40 -9.82
CA THR A 498 -10.80 -15.75 -9.80
C THR A 498 -12.12 -15.84 -10.59
N VAL A 499 -12.96 -14.81 -10.47
CA VAL A 499 -14.24 -14.74 -11.18
C VAL A 499 -14.01 -14.55 -12.68
N LEU A 500 -13.06 -13.70 -13.06
CA LEU A 500 -12.70 -13.49 -14.47
C LEU A 500 -12.08 -14.74 -15.10
N MET A 501 -11.28 -15.51 -14.36
CA MET A 501 -10.76 -16.81 -14.84
C MET A 501 -11.90 -17.78 -15.17
N ALA A 502 -12.92 -17.87 -14.30
CA ALA A 502 -14.10 -18.71 -14.55
C ALA A 502 -14.90 -18.25 -15.79
N ILE A 503 -15.11 -16.94 -15.95
CA ILE A 503 -15.77 -16.37 -17.13
C ILE A 503 -14.96 -16.68 -18.40
N CYS A 504 -13.63 -16.51 -18.36
CA CYS A 504 -12.76 -16.79 -19.51
C CYS A 504 -12.79 -18.28 -19.90
N GLU A 505 -12.77 -19.18 -18.93
CA GLU A 505 -12.81 -20.62 -19.16
C GLU A 505 -14.10 -21.02 -19.89
N VAL A 506 -15.26 -20.53 -19.45
CA VAL A 506 -16.57 -20.83 -20.05
C VAL A 506 -16.73 -20.17 -21.42
N PHE A 507 -16.60 -18.85 -21.51
CA PHE A 507 -16.89 -18.11 -22.74
C PHE A 507 -15.85 -18.33 -23.83
N GLY A 508 -14.59 -18.65 -23.47
CA GLY A 508 -13.55 -18.95 -24.46
C GLY A 508 -13.75 -20.30 -25.18
N CYS A 509 -14.57 -21.20 -24.62
CA CYS A 509 -14.95 -22.47 -25.24
C CYS A 509 -16.15 -22.36 -26.19
N LEU A 510 -16.86 -21.23 -26.20
CA LEU A 510 -18.05 -21.03 -27.02
C LEU A 510 -17.70 -20.55 -28.43
N SER A 511 -18.45 -21.01 -29.42
CA SER A 511 -18.38 -20.49 -30.78
C SER A 511 -19.02 -19.09 -30.87
N PRO A 512 -18.60 -18.25 -31.83
CA PRO A 512 -19.17 -16.91 -31.99
C PRO A 512 -20.65 -16.91 -32.42
N SER A 513 -21.18 -18.07 -32.82
CA SER A 513 -22.60 -18.30 -33.09
C SER A 513 -23.51 -18.16 -31.85
N VAL A 514 -22.95 -18.16 -30.64
CA VAL A 514 -23.69 -17.82 -29.42
C VAL A 514 -23.66 -16.30 -29.27
N SER A 515 -24.78 -15.64 -29.58
CA SER A 515 -24.95 -14.20 -29.47
C SER A 515 -26.29 -13.82 -28.85
N TRP A 516 -26.36 -12.61 -28.31
CA TRP A 516 -27.56 -11.99 -27.74
C TRP A 516 -27.84 -10.67 -28.43
N THR A 517 -29.10 -10.41 -28.78
CA THR A 517 -29.55 -9.12 -29.30
C THR A 517 -30.08 -8.26 -28.16
N LEU A 518 -29.45 -7.11 -27.91
CA LEU A 518 -29.94 -6.14 -26.92
C LEU A 518 -31.15 -5.38 -27.49
N GLY A 519 -32.03 -4.84 -26.64
CA GLY A 519 -33.20 -4.05 -27.06
C GLY A 519 -32.88 -2.82 -27.96
N ALA A 520 -31.62 -2.38 -27.99
CA ALA A 520 -31.12 -1.31 -28.87
C ALA A 520 -30.70 -1.78 -30.28
N GLY A 521 -30.73 -3.09 -30.56
CA GLY A 521 -30.30 -3.69 -31.84
C GLY A 521 -28.81 -4.05 -31.93
N GLU A 522 -28.04 -3.90 -30.84
CA GLU A 522 -26.63 -4.33 -30.78
C GLU A 522 -26.53 -5.84 -30.48
N GLU A 523 -25.75 -6.57 -31.29
CA GLU A 523 -25.44 -7.98 -31.07
C GLU A 523 -24.19 -8.15 -30.21
N ILE A 524 -24.33 -8.86 -29.08
CA ILE A 524 -23.22 -9.24 -28.19
C ILE A 524 -22.87 -10.70 -28.48
N SER A 525 -21.65 -10.95 -28.97
CA SER A 525 -21.15 -12.31 -29.19
C SER A 525 -20.41 -12.87 -27.97
N ALA A 526 -20.34 -14.20 -27.84
CA ALA A 526 -19.52 -14.86 -26.82
C ALA A 526 -18.04 -14.44 -26.87
N HIS A 527 -17.48 -14.19 -28.07
CA HIS A 527 -16.13 -13.66 -28.25
C HIS A 527 -15.94 -12.27 -27.62
N THR A 528 -16.98 -11.44 -27.63
CA THR A 528 -16.95 -10.11 -27.02
C THR A 528 -16.88 -10.21 -25.50
N VAL A 529 -17.71 -11.06 -24.90
CA VAL A 529 -17.70 -11.30 -23.44
C VAL A 529 -16.36 -11.89 -23.00
N PHE A 530 -15.88 -12.92 -23.72
CA PHE A 530 -14.57 -13.52 -23.49
C PHE A 530 -13.45 -12.48 -23.59
N SER A 531 -13.41 -11.68 -24.65
CA SER A 531 -12.34 -10.70 -24.86
C SER A 531 -12.33 -9.63 -23.78
N ASN A 532 -13.50 -9.12 -23.37
CA ASN A 532 -13.59 -8.14 -22.29
C ASN A 532 -13.13 -8.72 -20.95
N ALA A 533 -13.55 -9.94 -20.61
CA ALA A 533 -13.11 -10.63 -19.40
C ALA A 533 -11.60 -10.91 -19.40
N PHE A 534 -11.09 -11.41 -20.53
CA PHE A 534 -9.70 -11.80 -20.68
C PHE A 534 -8.78 -10.58 -20.65
N ILE A 535 -9.11 -9.50 -21.36
CA ILE A 535 -8.33 -8.25 -21.33
C ILE A 535 -8.35 -7.62 -19.93
N LEU A 536 -9.47 -7.67 -19.22
CA LEU A 536 -9.55 -7.17 -17.85
C LEU A 536 -8.71 -8.01 -16.89
N LEU A 537 -8.81 -9.35 -16.96
CA LEU A 537 -7.92 -10.26 -16.23
C LEU A 537 -6.46 -9.94 -16.55
N LEU A 538 -6.19 -9.66 -17.83
CA LEU A 538 -4.85 -9.36 -18.31
C LEU A 538 -4.24 -8.09 -17.72
N ARG A 539 -5.11 -7.13 -17.37
CA ARG A 539 -4.71 -5.90 -16.72
C ARG A 539 -4.48 -6.10 -15.24
N LEU A 540 -5.33 -6.88 -14.57
CA LEU A 540 -5.19 -7.17 -13.14
C LEU A 540 -3.88 -7.85 -12.79
N TRP A 541 -3.40 -8.79 -13.62
CA TRP A 541 -2.16 -9.53 -13.36
C TRP A 541 -0.89 -8.87 -13.96
N LYS A 542 -0.99 -7.65 -14.52
CA LYS A 542 0.08 -6.92 -15.22
C LYS A 542 0.95 -7.76 -16.18
N PHE A 543 0.34 -8.47 -17.13
CA PHE A 543 1.09 -9.31 -18.09
C PHE A 543 1.94 -8.58 -19.10
N ASN A 544 1.76 -7.27 -19.20
CA ASN A 544 2.47 -6.40 -20.13
C ASN A 544 3.94 -6.16 -19.76
N HIS A 545 4.47 -6.82 -18.73
CA HIS A 545 5.88 -6.71 -18.34
C HIS A 545 6.76 -7.68 -19.17
N PRO A 546 7.98 -7.28 -19.55
CA PRO A 546 8.87 -8.13 -20.33
C PRO A 546 9.50 -9.26 -19.49
N PRO A 547 9.85 -10.42 -20.09
CA PRO A 547 10.39 -11.61 -19.40
C PRO A 547 11.67 -11.39 -18.58
N LEU A 548 12.47 -10.35 -18.88
CA LEU A 548 13.65 -10.01 -18.08
C LEU A 548 13.29 -9.64 -16.63
N GLU A 549 12.15 -8.97 -16.41
CA GLU A 549 11.63 -8.69 -15.07
C GLU A 549 11.15 -9.98 -14.38
N TYR A 550 10.71 -10.99 -15.14
CA TYR A 550 10.31 -12.29 -14.63
C TYR A 550 11.50 -13.23 -14.32
N CYS A 551 12.60 -13.15 -15.08
CA CYS A 551 13.77 -14.02 -14.90
C CYS A 551 14.73 -13.55 -13.80
N ILE A 552 14.88 -12.23 -13.60
CA ILE A 552 15.80 -11.66 -12.58
C ILE A 552 15.23 -11.84 -11.16
N MET A 553 13.91 -11.93 -11.03
CA MET A 553 13.20 -12.16 -9.77
C MET A 553 13.06 -13.65 -9.38
N GLY A 554 13.76 -14.56 -10.05
CA GLY A 554 13.73 -16.00 -9.76
C GLY A 554 14.15 -16.37 -8.33
N ASP A 555 13.42 -17.33 -7.74
CA ASP A 555 13.57 -18.04 -6.44
C ASP A 555 13.75 -17.19 -5.16
N GLY A 556 13.94 -15.88 -5.29
CA GLY A 556 14.13 -14.92 -4.19
C GLY A 556 13.24 -13.68 -4.24
N ALA A 557 12.39 -13.51 -5.27
CA ALA A 557 11.38 -12.46 -5.22
C ALA A 557 10.46 -12.67 -4.00
N PRO A 558 10.07 -11.59 -3.32
CA PRO A 558 9.04 -11.72 -2.30
C PRO A 558 7.85 -12.37 -2.98
N VAL A 559 7.28 -13.36 -2.31
CA VAL A 559 6.07 -14.06 -2.73
C VAL A 559 4.94 -13.08 -3.12
N GLY A 560 5.06 -11.76 -2.83
CA GLY A 560 4.14 -10.71 -3.26
C GLY A 560 4.61 -9.63 -4.25
N SER A 561 5.77 -9.67 -4.92
CA SER A 561 6.08 -8.64 -5.95
C SER A 561 5.56 -8.95 -7.35
N GLN A 562 5.25 -10.22 -7.65
CA GLN A 562 4.75 -10.63 -8.97
C GLN A 562 3.33 -11.19 -8.87
N LEU A 563 2.39 -10.54 -9.56
CA LEU A 563 1.01 -11.03 -9.67
C LEU A 563 0.94 -12.15 -10.70
N THR A 564 1.17 -13.40 -10.28
CA THR A 564 0.87 -14.58 -11.10
C THR A 564 -0.56 -15.07 -10.86
N PRO A 565 -1.18 -15.76 -11.83
CA PRO A 565 -2.46 -16.44 -11.62
C PRO A 565 -2.44 -17.33 -10.37
N GLU A 566 -1.37 -18.09 -10.18
CA GLU A 566 -1.16 -18.99 -9.04
C GLU A 566 -1.08 -18.23 -7.72
N TYR A 567 -0.37 -17.09 -7.71
CA TYR A 567 -0.27 -16.27 -6.51
C TYR A 567 -1.60 -15.61 -6.14
N LEU A 568 -2.36 -15.12 -7.12
CA LEU A 568 -3.70 -14.57 -6.89
C LEU A 568 -4.66 -15.62 -6.31
N LEU A 569 -4.62 -16.85 -6.83
CA LEU A 569 -5.39 -17.97 -6.29
C LEU A 569 -4.93 -18.35 -4.88
N LEU A 570 -3.62 -18.35 -4.61
CA LEU A 570 -3.06 -18.58 -3.28
C LEU A 570 -3.58 -17.55 -2.27
N LEU A 571 -3.55 -16.27 -2.62
CA LEU A 571 -4.05 -15.18 -1.79
C LEU A 571 -5.54 -15.33 -1.52
N ARG A 572 -6.36 -15.55 -2.55
CA ARG A 572 -7.80 -15.80 -2.39
C ARG A 572 -8.07 -16.99 -1.47
N ASN A 573 -7.36 -18.10 -1.66
CA ASN A 573 -7.51 -19.28 -0.79
C ASN A 573 -7.08 -18.99 0.65
N SER A 574 -6.03 -18.18 0.86
CA SER A 574 -5.60 -17.78 2.19
C SER A 574 -6.63 -16.89 2.91
N GLN A 575 -7.31 -16.00 2.18
CA GLN A 575 -8.39 -15.14 2.69
C GLN A 575 -9.63 -15.97 3.07
N VAL A 576 -9.97 -16.98 2.27
CA VAL A 576 -11.05 -17.93 2.59
C VAL A 576 -10.74 -18.74 3.86
N LEU A 577 -9.49 -19.20 4.00
CA LEU A 577 -9.04 -19.95 5.18
C LEU A 577 -8.98 -19.09 6.45
N SER A 578 -8.45 -17.86 6.37
CA SER A 578 -8.33 -16.96 7.52
C SER A 578 -9.70 -16.55 8.07
N ALA A 579 -10.67 -16.29 7.19
CA ALA A 579 -12.05 -16.00 7.55
C ALA A 579 -12.77 -17.18 8.23
N SER A 580 -12.34 -18.41 7.96
CA SER A 580 -12.86 -19.62 8.64
C SER A 580 -12.31 -19.75 10.06
N SER A 581 -11.03 -19.43 10.29
CA SER A 581 -10.41 -19.45 11.61
C SER A 581 -10.84 -18.31 12.54
N SER A 582 -11.13 -17.11 12.01
CA SER A 582 -11.58 -15.96 12.80
C SER A 582 -13.06 -16.03 13.21
N SER A 583 -13.83 -16.94 12.62
CA SER A 583 -15.26 -17.12 12.92
C SER A 583 -15.54 -17.62 14.35
N LYS A 584 -14.52 -18.09 15.07
CA LYS A 584 -14.63 -18.51 16.48
C LYS A 584 -14.32 -17.42 17.50
N SER A 585 -13.75 -16.27 17.12
CA SER A 585 -13.42 -15.16 18.07
C SER A 585 -13.97 -13.78 17.70
N ARG A 586 -14.56 -13.58 16.51
CA ARG A 586 -15.13 -12.29 16.06
C ARG A 586 -16.66 -12.23 16.14
N SER A 587 -17.26 -12.50 17.30
CA SER A 587 -18.72 -12.41 17.48
C SER A 587 -19.27 -10.97 17.66
N SER A 588 -18.46 -9.94 17.42
CA SER A 588 -18.83 -8.54 17.61
C SER A 588 -18.46 -7.62 16.44
N GLN A 589 -18.15 -8.18 15.26
CA GLN A 589 -18.32 -7.41 14.03
C GLN A 589 -19.81 -7.07 13.94
N LYS A 590 -20.15 -5.78 14.04
CA LYS A 590 -21.30 -5.23 13.32
C LYS A 590 -21.04 -5.54 11.85
N GLN A 591 -21.43 -6.74 11.44
CA GLN A 591 -21.38 -7.16 10.05
C GLN A 591 -22.21 -6.16 9.27
N LEU A 592 -21.57 -5.61 8.26
CA LEU A 592 -22.21 -5.02 7.09
C LEU A 592 -23.35 -5.94 6.65
N PRO A 593 -24.62 -5.51 6.76
CA PRO A 593 -25.76 -6.36 6.53
C PRO A 593 -26.04 -6.48 5.03
N VAL A 594 -25.21 -7.21 4.29
CA VAL A 594 -25.62 -7.74 2.97
C VAL A 594 -25.32 -9.22 2.92
N THR A 595 -26.32 -10.00 3.35
CA THR A 595 -26.58 -11.42 2.98
C THR A 595 -25.33 -12.21 2.54
N SER A 596 -24.62 -12.72 3.53
CA SER A 596 -23.45 -13.58 3.39
C SER A 596 -23.82 -15.00 2.96
N SER A 597 -24.24 -15.16 1.70
CA SER A 597 -23.98 -16.40 0.96
C SER A 597 -22.63 -16.24 0.23
N ARG A 598 -21.56 -16.73 0.85
CA ARG A 598 -20.20 -16.72 0.28
C ARG A 598 -20.14 -17.71 -0.89
N SER A 599 -19.68 -17.26 -2.07
CA SER A 599 -19.48 -18.09 -3.25
C SER A 599 -18.32 -19.08 -3.04
N SER A 600 -18.67 -20.36 -2.84
CA SER A 600 -17.81 -21.53 -2.66
C SER A 600 -16.73 -21.45 -1.55
N GLN A 601 -16.92 -22.22 -0.48
CA GLN A 601 -15.97 -22.37 0.63
C GLN A 601 -14.71 -23.18 0.28
N ASN A 602 -14.60 -23.69 -0.95
CA ASN A 602 -13.52 -24.57 -1.37
C ASN A 602 -12.33 -23.79 -1.94
N PRO A 603 -11.08 -24.24 -1.68
CA PRO A 603 -9.90 -23.69 -2.34
C PRO A 603 -9.95 -23.97 -3.85
N ILE A 604 -9.60 -22.97 -4.65
CA ILE A 604 -9.56 -23.05 -6.12
C ILE A 604 -8.09 -23.06 -6.56
N PHE A 605 -7.74 -23.94 -7.49
CA PHE A 605 -6.39 -24.05 -8.03
C PHE A 605 -6.38 -23.82 -9.54
N MET A 606 -5.21 -23.59 -10.12
CA MET A 606 -5.08 -23.37 -11.57
C MET A 606 -5.58 -24.58 -12.39
N ASP A 607 -5.61 -25.77 -11.79
CA ASP A 607 -6.19 -26.99 -12.38
C ASP A 607 -7.70 -26.90 -12.62
N SER A 608 -8.40 -25.99 -11.94
CA SER A 608 -9.82 -25.72 -12.17
C SER A 608 -10.09 -25.03 -13.51
N PHE A 609 -9.05 -24.48 -14.17
CA PHE A 609 -9.16 -23.75 -15.43
C PHE A 609 -8.21 -24.33 -16.49
N PRO A 610 -8.50 -25.52 -17.04
CA PRO A 610 -7.56 -26.24 -17.91
C PRO A 610 -7.20 -25.50 -19.21
N LYS A 611 -8.13 -24.77 -19.84
CA LYS A 611 -7.85 -24.01 -21.08
C LYS A 611 -7.01 -22.78 -20.79
N LEU A 612 -7.35 -22.02 -19.75
CA LEU A 612 -6.52 -20.89 -19.31
C LEU A 612 -5.12 -21.36 -18.91
N LYS A 613 -5.00 -22.49 -18.20
CA LYS A 613 -3.72 -23.09 -17.81
C LYS A 613 -2.89 -23.49 -19.03
N LEU A 614 -3.51 -24.04 -20.07
CA LEU A 614 -2.82 -24.39 -21.32
C LEU A 614 -2.24 -23.14 -22.00
N TRP A 615 -3.05 -22.08 -22.15
CA TRP A 615 -2.60 -20.81 -22.72
C TRP A 615 -1.49 -20.18 -21.86
N TYR A 616 -1.62 -20.19 -20.54
CA TYR A 616 -0.61 -19.62 -19.63
C TYR A 616 0.73 -20.36 -19.74
N ARG A 617 0.71 -21.69 -19.86
CA ARG A 617 1.91 -22.49 -20.13
C ARG A 617 2.52 -22.20 -21.49
N GLN A 618 1.70 -22.00 -22.52
CA GLN A 618 2.17 -21.59 -23.85
C GLN A 618 2.84 -20.22 -23.81
N HIS A 619 2.26 -19.27 -23.08
CA HIS A 619 2.87 -17.96 -22.82
C HIS A 619 4.22 -18.10 -22.11
N GLN A 620 4.31 -18.85 -21.01
CA GLN A 620 5.57 -19.10 -20.30
C GLN A 620 6.63 -19.77 -21.19
N ALA A 621 6.25 -20.77 -21.99
CA ALA A 621 7.13 -21.43 -22.94
C ALA A 621 7.62 -20.47 -24.04
N CYS A 622 6.72 -19.62 -24.54
CA CYS A 622 7.01 -18.58 -25.51
C CYS A 622 7.98 -17.53 -24.96
N LEU A 623 7.99 -17.25 -23.66
CA LEU A 623 8.98 -16.38 -23.01
C LEU A 623 10.34 -17.09 -22.82
N ALA A 624 10.32 -18.36 -22.39
CA ALA A 624 11.53 -19.11 -22.07
C ALA A 624 12.34 -19.57 -23.31
N SER A 625 11.66 -19.87 -24.42
CA SER A 625 12.29 -20.46 -25.62
C SER A 625 11.67 -19.96 -26.93
N PRO A 626 12.43 -19.96 -28.04
CA PRO A 626 11.86 -19.66 -29.35
C PRO A 626 10.75 -20.68 -29.69
N LEU A 627 9.77 -20.27 -30.49
CA LEU A 627 8.66 -21.15 -30.87
C LEU A 627 9.18 -22.43 -31.51
N SER A 628 8.71 -23.58 -31.03
CA SER A 628 8.97 -24.86 -31.66
C SER A 628 8.32 -24.91 -33.04
N GLY A 629 9.01 -25.48 -34.03
CA GLY A 629 8.49 -25.60 -35.40
C GLY A 629 7.11 -26.27 -35.45
N LEU A 630 6.20 -25.70 -36.23
CA LEU A 630 4.83 -26.18 -36.37
C LEU A 630 4.80 -27.52 -37.13
N ALA A 631 4.34 -28.59 -36.47
CA ALA A 631 4.18 -29.89 -37.09
C ALA A 631 3.09 -29.83 -38.18
N HIS A 632 3.42 -30.28 -39.39
CA HIS A 632 2.52 -30.23 -40.54
C HIS A 632 1.34 -31.18 -40.34
N GLY A 633 0.13 -30.75 -40.72
CA GLY A 633 -1.09 -31.56 -40.60
C GLY A 633 -1.78 -31.54 -39.22
N THR A 634 -1.31 -30.71 -38.29
CA THR A 634 -2.00 -30.49 -37.00
C THR A 634 -3.23 -29.57 -37.17
N PRO A 635 -4.25 -29.65 -36.29
CA PRO A 635 -5.40 -28.73 -36.34
C PRO A 635 -4.98 -27.27 -36.22
N VAL A 636 -3.97 -26.97 -35.40
CA VAL A 636 -3.39 -25.63 -35.25
C VAL A 636 -2.81 -25.12 -36.58
N HIS A 637 -2.14 -25.97 -37.37
CA HIS A 637 -1.64 -25.60 -38.70
C HIS A 637 -2.75 -25.13 -39.65
N ASN A 638 -3.88 -25.83 -39.68
CA ASN A 638 -5.01 -25.45 -40.53
C ASN A 638 -5.62 -24.09 -40.11
N ILE A 639 -5.64 -23.81 -38.79
CA ILE A 639 -6.10 -22.53 -38.25
C ILE A 639 -5.12 -21.42 -38.63
N VAL A 640 -3.82 -21.64 -38.51
CA VAL A 640 -2.76 -20.68 -38.92
C VAL A 640 -2.91 -20.32 -40.40
N ASP A 641 -3.03 -21.31 -41.28
CA ASP A 641 -3.21 -21.08 -42.72
C ASP A 641 -4.50 -20.31 -43.02
N SER A 642 -5.58 -20.63 -42.31
CA SER A 642 -6.86 -19.94 -42.48
C SER A 642 -6.77 -18.46 -42.05
N LEU A 643 -6.13 -18.18 -40.90
CA LEU A 643 -5.94 -16.82 -40.40
C LEU A 643 -5.02 -16.00 -41.30
N LEU A 644 -3.88 -16.55 -41.74
CA LEU A 644 -2.97 -15.87 -42.67
C LEU A 644 -3.65 -15.52 -43.99
N ASN A 645 -4.44 -16.46 -44.54
CA ASN A 645 -5.21 -16.23 -45.77
C ASN A 645 -6.26 -15.14 -45.60
N LEU A 646 -6.87 -14.99 -44.42
CA LEU A 646 -7.85 -13.94 -44.15
C LEU A 646 -7.18 -12.58 -43.94
N MET A 647 -6.11 -12.52 -43.16
CA MET A 647 -5.34 -11.30 -42.88
C MET A 647 -4.71 -10.69 -44.14
N PHE A 648 -4.23 -11.53 -45.07
CA PHE A 648 -3.45 -11.06 -46.22
C PHE A 648 -4.10 -11.34 -47.60
N ARG A 649 -5.38 -11.74 -47.65
CA ARG A 649 -6.11 -12.07 -48.90
C ARG A 649 -6.12 -10.96 -49.95
N LYS A 650 -6.05 -9.70 -49.50
CA LYS A 650 -6.03 -8.51 -50.38
C LYS A 650 -4.67 -8.28 -51.06
N ALA A 651 -3.56 -8.75 -50.46
CA ALA A 651 -2.21 -8.54 -51.00
C ALA A 651 -1.98 -9.33 -52.31
N ASN A 652 -2.60 -10.50 -52.46
CA ASN A 652 -2.45 -11.36 -53.65
C ASN A 652 -3.23 -10.92 -54.90
N LYS A 653 -3.98 -9.81 -54.86
CA LYS A 653 -4.67 -9.25 -56.04
C LYS A 653 -3.95 -8.06 -56.69
N GLY A 654 -2.83 -7.60 -56.12
CA GLY A 654 -2.20 -6.33 -56.47
C GLY A 654 -0.83 -6.39 -57.15
N SER A 655 -0.31 -7.55 -57.55
CA SER A 655 1.00 -7.65 -58.22
C SER A 655 0.86 -7.99 -59.71
N THR A 656 0.56 -6.99 -60.54
CA THR A 656 0.94 -7.03 -61.96
C THR A 656 2.42 -6.69 -62.06
N SER A 657 3.28 -7.71 -62.05
CA SER A 657 4.65 -7.57 -62.55
C SER A 657 4.63 -7.82 -64.06
N ILE A 658 5.21 -6.87 -64.77
CA ILE A 658 5.40 -6.85 -66.22
C ILE A 658 6.39 -7.94 -66.62
N GLY A 659 5.98 -8.78 -67.58
CA GLY A 659 6.89 -9.50 -68.48
C GLY A 659 7.10 -10.99 -68.21
N SER A 660 6.27 -11.85 -68.79
CA SER A 660 6.70 -13.11 -69.41
C SER A 660 5.54 -13.76 -70.18
N VAL A 661 5.85 -14.23 -71.38
CA VAL A 661 4.96 -14.64 -72.47
C VAL A 661 4.52 -16.11 -72.33
N SER A 662 3.23 -16.36 -72.60
CA SER A 662 2.59 -17.61 -73.05
C SER A 662 2.59 -18.86 -72.15
N GLY A 663 1.37 -19.41 -71.96
CA GLY A 663 1.16 -20.81 -71.57
C GLY A 663 -0.18 -21.06 -70.86
N SER A 664 -1.19 -21.48 -71.62
CA SER A 664 -2.55 -21.83 -71.20
C SER A 664 -2.66 -22.89 -70.09
N SER A 665 -3.59 -22.73 -69.14
CA SER A 665 -4.75 -23.64 -68.97
C SER A 665 -5.69 -23.24 -67.83
N SER A 666 -6.95 -23.09 -68.23
CA SER A 666 -8.24 -23.06 -67.54
C SER A 666 -8.37 -23.70 -66.14
N ILE A 667 -8.90 -22.94 -65.16
CA ILE A 667 -9.98 -23.38 -64.26
C ILE A 667 -10.91 -22.19 -63.95
N SER A 668 -12.21 -22.49 -63.96
CA SER A 668 -13.37 -21.65 -64.15
C SER A 668 -13.72 -20.66 -63.04
N ASN A 669 -14.04 -19.43 -63.43
CA ASN A 669 -14.78 -18.46 -62.62
C ASN A 669 -16.28 -18.78 -62.65
N SER A 670 -16.89 -18.98 -61.48
CA SER A 670 -18.32 -18.74 -61.27
C SER A 670 -18.50 -17.63 -60.25
N SER A 671 -18.68 -16.42 -60.75
CA SER A 671 -19.11 -15.24 -60.01
C SER A 671 -20.61 -15.34 -59.68
N GLY A 672 -20.95 -15.48 -58.40
CA GLY A 672 -22.28 -15.20 -57.85
C GLY A 672 -22.37 -13.76 -57.32
N PRO A 673 -23.58 -13.17 -57.25
CA PRO A 673 -23.78 -11.76 -56.92
C PRO A 673 -23.54 -11.50 -55.42
N GLY A 674 -23.25 -10.23 -55.10
CA GLY A 674 -22.85 -9.76 -53.77
C GLY A 674 -23.71 -10.29 -52.63
N GLY A 675 -23.05 -10.92 -51.66
CA GLY A 675 -23.59 -11.31 -50.37
C GLY A 675 -22.63 -10.85 -49.27
N ASP A 676 -23.20 -10.41 -48.16
CA ASP A 676 -22.56 -9.73 -47.04
C ASP A 676 -21.21 -10.32 -46.59
N GLY A 677 -20.21 -9.45 -46.41
CA GLY A 677 -18.84 -9.80 -46.02
C GLY A 677 -18.67 -10.27 -44.57
N SER A 678 -19.74 -10.60 -43.86
CA SER A 678 -19.76 -10.99 -42.44
C SER A 678 -19.43 -12.48 -42.19
N HIS A 679 -19.44 -13.35 -43.21
CA HIS A 679 -19.28 -14.82 -43.06
C HIS A 679 -17.87 -15.39 -43.35
N LEU A 680 -16.81 -14.57 -43.37
CA LEU A 680 -15.48 -15.02 -43.82
C LEU A 680 -14.53 -15.51 -42.71
N TRP A 681 -14.78 -15.19 -41.44
CA TRP A 681 -13.89 -15.57 -40.33
C TRP A 681 -14.21 -16.95 -39.74
N PRO A 682 -13.22 -17.66 -39.14
CA PRO A 682 -13.43 -19.00 -38.61
C PRO A 682 -14.43 -19.01 -37.46
N GLN A 683 -15.42 -19.91 -37.51
CA GLN A 683 -16.40 -20.14 -36.43
C GLN A 683 -15.80 -21.07 -35.35
N LEU A 684 -14.68 -20.65 -34.78
CA LEU A 684 -13.91 -21.44 -33.80
C LEU A 684 -14.01 -20.83 -32.39
N PRO A 685 -13.87 -21.65 -31.34
CA PRO A 685 -13.69 -21.16 -29.97
C PRO A 685 -12.50 -20.21 -29.86
N ALA A 686 -12.59 -19.21 -28.99
CA ALA A 686 -11.55 -18.20 -28.83
C ALA A 686 -10.20 -18.82 -28.38
N TRP A 687 -10.23 -19.84 -27.52
CA TRP A 687 -9.01 -20.52 -27.07
C TRP A 687 -8.21 -21.17 -28.19
N GLU A 688 -8.87 -21.75 -29.20
CA GLU A 688 -8.21 -22.38 -30.35
C GLU A 688 -7.56 -21.34 -31.26
N ILE A 689 -8.20 -20.18 -31.42
CA ILE A 689 -7.63 -19.05 -32.16
C ILE A 689 -6.38 -18.56 -31.43
N LEU A 690 -6.46 -18.32 -30.11
CA LEU A 690 -5.34 -17.83 -29.30
C LEU A 690 -4.12 -18.77 -29.32
N GLU A 691 -4.33 -20.08 -29.39
CA GLU A 691 -3.26 -21.08 -29.52
C GLU A 691 -2.48 -20.93 -30.84
N ALA A 692 -3.17 -20.56 -31.92
CA ALA A 692 -2.58 -20.37 -33.26
C ALA A 692 -1.89 -19.01 -33.46
N VAL A 693 -2.30 -17.96 -32.73
CA VAL A 693 -1.80 -16.58 -32.92
C VAL A 693 -0.26 -16.45 -32.90
N PRO A 694 0.52 -17.08 -31.98
CA PRO A 694 1.97 -16.90 -31.96
C PRO A 694 2.63 -17.31 -33.28
N PHE A 695 2.15 -18.41 -33.87
CA PHE A 695 2.66 -18.93 -35.14
C PHE A 695 2.27 -18.04 -36.33
N VAL A 696 1.05 -17.47 -36.30
CA VAL A 696 0.61 -16.49 -37.31
C VAL A 696 1.50 -15.24 -37.26
N VAL A 697 1.77 -14.73 -36.07
CA VAL A 697 2.59 -13.52 -35.88
C VAL A 697 4.05 -13.77 -36.28
N ASP A 698 4.61 -14.93 -35.91
CA ASP A 698 5.96 -15.34 -36.32
C ASP A 698 6.10 -15.45 -37.85
N ALA A 699 5.15 -16.14 -38.50
CA ALA A 699 5.15 -16.27 -39.96
C ALA A 699 5.04 -14.89 -40.65
N ALA A 700 4.19 -14.00 -40.13
CA ALA A 700 4.01 -12.66 -40.66
C ALA A 700 5.27 -11.77 -40.48
N LEU A 701 5.91 -11.82 -39.31
CA LEU A 701 7.18 -11.12 -39.06
C LEU A 701 8.32 -11.68 -39.91
N THR A 702 8.40 -13.01 -40.05
CA THR A 702 9.37 -13.68 -40.92
C THR A 702 9.20 -13.24 -42.37
N ALA A 703 7.97 -13.26 -42.90
CA ALA A 703 7.66 -12.79 -44.25
C ALA A 703 8.04 -11.31 -44.45
N CYS A 704 7.77 -10.46 -43.47
CA CYS A 704 8.16 -9.05 -43.49
C CYS A 704 9.69 -8.87 -43.47
N SER A 705 10.40 -9.62 -42.64
CA SER A 705 11.88 -9.57 -42.55
C SER A 705 12.58 -9.98 -43.85
N HIS A 706 11.95 -10.86 -44.63
CA HIS A 706 12.43 -11.30 -45.94
C HIS A 706 11.89 -10.44 -47.11
N GLY A 707 11.14 -9.37 -46.83
CA GLY A 707 10.59 -8.46 -47.84
C GLY A 707 9.46 -9.06 -48.69
N ARG A 708 8.83 -10.16 -48.25
CA ARG A 708 7.67 -10.78 -48.92
C ARG A 708 6.35 -10.12 -48.55
N LEU A 709 6.31 -9.44 -47.41
CA LEU A 709 5.15 -8.73 -46.89
C LEU A 709 5.57 -7.28 -46.58
N PHE A 710 4.81 -6.29 -47.04
CA PHE A 710 5.13 -4.89 -46.73
C PHE A 710 4.76 -4.55 -45.27
N PRO A 711 5.52 -3.68 -44.56
CA PRO A 711 5.21 -3.31 -43.18
C PRO A 711 3.79 -2.74 -42.96
N ARG A 712 3.25 -2.03 -43.96
CA ARG A 712 1.87 -1.52 -43.93
C ARG A 712 0.85 -2.65 -43.96
N GLU A 713 1.08 -3.67 -44.80
CA GLU A 713 0.22 -4.84 -44.91
C GLU A 713 0.27 -5.68 -43.63
N LEU A 714 1.46 -5.83 -43.04
CA LEU A 714 1.64 -6.45 -41.72
C LEU A 714 0.80 -5.75 -40.65
N ALA A 715 0.89 -4.42 -40.54
CA ALA A 715 0.15 -3.65 -39.55
C ALA A 715 -1.38 -3.76 -39.77
N THR A 716 -1.86 -3.73 -41.01
CA THR A 716 -3.29 -3.91 -41.30
C THR A 716 -3.76 -5.34 -41.04
N GLY A 717 -2.97 -6.36 -41.37
CA GLY A 717 -3.34 -7.75 -41.11
C GLY A 717 -3.43 -8.05 -39.61
N LEU A 718 -2.46 -7.56 -38.83
CA LEU A 718 -2.50 -7.67 -37.37
C LEU A 718 -3.69 -6.91 -36.76
N LYS A 719 -4.05 -5.76 -37.35
CA LYS A 719 -5.25 -5.01 -36.97
C LYS A 719 -6.52 -5.81 -37.24
N ASP A 720 -6.65 -6.40 -38.43
CA ASP A 720 -7.82 -7.21 -38.80
C ASP A 720 -8.01 -8.40 -37.83
N LEU A 721 -6.92 -9.03 -37.39
CA LEU A 721 -6.95 -10.08 -36.36
C LEU A 721 -7.39 -9.56 -34.98
N ALA A 722 -6.86 -8.42 -34.55
CA ALA A 722 -7.21 -7.81 -33.27
C ALA A 722 -8.64 -7.23 -33.24
N ASP A 723 -9.14 -6.73 -34.38
CA ASP A 723 -10.52 -6.26 -34.53
C ASP A 723 -11.51 -7.44 -34.54
N PHE A 724 -11.12 -8.58 -35.12
CA PHE A 724 -11.91 -9.81 -35.09
C PHE A 724 -11.98 -10.42 -33.68
N LEU A 725 -10.84 -10.61 -33.03
CA LEU A 725 -10.75 -11.14 -31.67
C LEU A 725 -9.81 -10.26 -30.83
N PRO A 726 -10.34 -9.29 -30.07
CA PRO A 726 -9.51 -8.38 -29.27
C PRO A 726 -8.59 -9.08 -28.27
N ALA A 727 -8.99 -10.26 -27.76
CA ALA A 727 -8.15 -11.11 -26.92
C ALA A 727 -6.81 -11.51 -27.57
N SER A 728 -6.73 -11.59 -28.91
CA SER A 728 -5.50 -11.94 -29.64
C SER A 728 -4.36 -10.96 -29.40
N THR A 729 -4.68 -9.71 -29.04
CA THR A 729 -3.72 -8.66 -28.65
C THR A 729 -2.78 -9.15 -27.54
N ALA A 730 -3.29 -9.92 -26.59
CA ALA A 730 -2.48 -10.47 -25.50
C ALA A 730 -1.38 -11.40 -26.03
N THR A 731 -1.74 -12.30 -26.93
CA THR A 731 -0.79 -13.24 -27.53
C THR A 731 0.21 -12.53 -28.44
N ILE A 732 -0.22 -11.49 -29.17
CA ILE A 732 0.67 -10.63 -29.97
C ILE A 732 1.69 -9.93 -29.06
N VAL A 733 1.23 -9.32 -27.96
CA VAL A 733 2.08 -8.66 -26.96
C VAL A 733 3.08 -9.65 -26.35
N SER A 734 2.62 -10.83 -25.94
CA SER A 734 3.49 -11.89 -25.42
C SER A 734 4.61 -12.25 -26.39
N TYR A 735 4.25 -12.48 -27.66
CA TYR A 735 5.21 -12.88 -28.67
C TYR A 735 6.23 -11.76 -28.93
N PHE A 736 5.77 -10.52 -29.12
CA PHE A 736 6.65 -9.37 -29.32
C PHE A 736 7.57 -9.13 -28.12
N SER A 737 7.07 -9.22 -26.89
CA SER A 737 7.89 -9.12 -25.68
C SER A 737 8.98 -10.18 -25.61
N ALA A 738 8.66 -11.42 -25.97
CA ALA A 738 9.63 -12.50 -26.01
C ALA A 738 10.71 -12.27 -27.09
N GLU A 739 10.32 -11.86 -28.29
CA GLU A 739 11.25 -11.69 -29.41
C GLU A 739 12.12 -10.44 -29.30
N VAL A 740 11.61 -9.35 -28.73
CA VAL A 740 12.40 -8.15 -28.43
C VAL A 740 13.47 -8.43 -27.39
N THR A 741 13.10 -9.13 -26.31
CA THR A 741 14.05 -9.48 -25.25
C THR A 741 15.11 -10.47 -25.72
N ARG A 742 14.80 -11.34 -26.68
CA ARG A 742 15.79 -12.21 -27.35
C ARG A 742 16.77 -11.47 -28.26
N GLY A 743 16.35 -10.36 -28.86
CA GLY A 743 17.21 -9.53 -29.73
C GLY A 743 17.68 -10.23 -31.02
N VAL A 744 16.96 -11.25 -31.50
CA VAL A 744 17.36 -12.06 -32.67
C VAL A 744 17.03 -11.38 -34.00
N TRP A 745 16.02 -10.52 -34.02
CA TRP A 745 15.54 -9.86 -35.24
C TRP A 745 16.44 -8.72 -35.68
N LYS A 746 16.67 -8.60 -37.00
CA LYS A 746 17.34 -7.43 -37.58
C LYS A 746 16.53 -6.16 -37.29
N PRO A 747 17.15 -5.06 -36.84
CA PRO A 747 16.43 -3.81 -36.59
C PRO A 747 15.79 -3.22 -37.85
N ALA A 748 14.61 -2.64 -37.70
CA ALA A 748 13.90 -1.89 -38.72
C ALA A 748 14.36 -0.43 -38.75
N PHE A 749 14.44 0.14 -39.96
CA PHE A 749 14.81 1.54 -40.19
C PHE A 749 13.54 2.39 -40.31
N MET A 750 13.30 3.29 -39.35
CA MET A 750 12.11 4.16 -39.29
C MET A 750 12.24 5.34 -40.27
N ASN A 751 12.22 5.05 -41.59
CA ASN A 751 12.64 5.94 -42.67
C ASN A 751 11.56 6.80 -43.33
N GLY A 752 10.29 6.56 -43.02
CA GLY A 752 9.14 7.24 -43.62
C GLY A 752 8.65 6.60 -44.92
N THR A 753 9.45 5.75 -45.58
CA THR A 753 9.03 5.01 -46.78
C THR A 753 8.40 3.68 -46.41
N ASP A 754 9.18 2.81 -45.77
CA ASP A 754 8.76 1.46 -45.39
C ASP A 754 8.08 1.48 -44.01
N TRP A 755 8.69 2.21 -43.07
CA TRP A 755 8.21 2.37 -41.70
C TRP A 755 7.92 3.85 -41.38
N PRO A 756 7.04 4.18 -40.44
CA PRO A 756 6.79 5.56 -40.00
C PRO A 756 8.07 6.31 -39.58
N SER A 757 8.20 7.61 -39.85
CA SER A 757 9.40 8.39 -39.50
C SER A 757 9.21 9.25 -38.23
N PRO A 758 10.10 9.15 -37.22
CA PRO A 758 10.04 9.98 -36.01
C PRO A 758 10.62 11.40 -36.21
N ALA A 759 11.22 11.69 -37.38
CA ALA A 759 12.10 12.85 -37.58
C ALA A 759 11.46 14.21 -37.26
N ALA A 760 10.14 14.35 -37.45
CA ALA A 760 9.44 15.62 -37.23
C ALA A 760 9.44 16.09 -35.76
N ASN A 761 9.38 15.16 -34.80
CA ASN A 761 9.21 15.47 -33.38
C ASN A 761 10.40 15.06 -32.52
N LEU A 762 11.39 14.33 -33.05
CA LEU A 762 12.46 13.73 -32.24
C LEU A 762 13.32 14.78 -31.50
N SER A 763 13.64 15.91 -32.13
CA SER A 763 14.39 17.00 -31.50
C SER A 763 13.60 17.67 -30.37
N MET A 764 12.31 17.87 -30.58
CA MET A 764 11.38 18.39 -29.57
C MET A 764 11.28 17.43 -28.38
N VAL A 765 11.18 16.11 -28.63
CA VAL A 765 11.17 15.09 -27.58
C VAL A 765 12.48 15.11 -26.78
N GLU A 766 13.63 15.23 -27.45
CA GLU A 766 14.94 15.33 -26.78
C GLU A 766 15.02 16.54 -25.83
N GLU A 767 14.63 17.72 -26.31
CA GLU A 767 14.67 18.95 -25.51
C GLU A 767 13.75 18.86 -24.30
N HIS A 768 12.57 18.28 -24.46
CA HIS A 768 11.64 18.09 -23.37
C HIS A 768 12.10 17.03 -22.36
N ILE A 769 12.73 15.93 -22.78
CA ILE A 769 13.36 14.97 -21.87
C ILE A 769 14.43 15.67 -21.02
N LYS A 770 15.26 16.52 -21.63
CA LYS A 770 16.26 17.34 -20.91
C LYS A 770 15.62 18.25 -19.88
N LYS A 771 14.51 18.92 -20.22
CA LYS A 771 13.76 19.77 -19.27
C LYS A 771 13.21 18.97 -18.10
N ILE A 772 12.61 17.80 -18.35
CA ILE A 772 12.03 16.93 -17.32
C ILE A 772 13.08 16.47 -16.32
N VAL A 773 14.24 16.02 -16.79
CA VAL A 773 15.31 15.43 -15.97
C VAL A 773 16.21 16.50 -15.31
N ALA A 774 16.09 17.78 -15.68
CA ALA A 774 17.00 18.85 -15.26
C ALA A 774 17.17 18.99 -13.73
N ALA A 775 16.13 18.73 -12.93
CA ALA A 775 16.23 18.79 -11.45
C ALA A 775 17.11 17.70 -10.83
N THR A 776 17.45 16.65 -11.58
CA THR A 776 18.28 15.53 -11.11
C THR A 776 19.78 15.77 -11.31
N GLY A 777 20.14 16.72 -12.19
CA GLY A 777 21.53 16.92 -12.60
C GLY A 777 22.11 15.80 -13.47
N VAL A 778 21.26 14.92 -14.03
CA VAL A 778 21.69 13.86 -14.96
C VAL A 778 21.77 14.38 -16.39
N ASP A 779 22.90 14.08 -17.06
CA ASP A 779 23.08 14.40 -18.47
C ASP A 779 22.33 13.42 -19.38
N VAL A 780 21.50 13.95 -20.29
CA VAL A 780 20.73 13.14 -21.24
C VAL A 780 21.61 12.80 -22.46
N PRO A 781 21.76 11.50 -22.82
CA PRO A 781 22.47 11.11 -24.03
C PRO A 781 21.83 11.72 -25.28
N ARG A 782 22.62 12.35 -26.14
CA ARG A 782 22.10 13.03 -27.35
C ARG A 782 21.42 12.03 -28.29
N LEU A 783 20.26 12.44 -28.83
CA LEU A 783 19.61 11.73 -29.94
C LEU A 783 20.32 12.18 -31.22
N ALA A 784 21.12 11.29 -31.84
CA ALA A 784 22.03 11.64 -32.94
C ALA A 784 21.33 12.47 -34.03
N THR A 785 21.69 13.75 -34.12
CA THR A 785 21.15 14.75 -35.04
C THR A 785 22.12 14.91 -36.22
N GLY A 786 22.05 14.01 -37.20
CA GLY A 786 22.74 14.19 -38.48
C GLY A 786 23.09 12.89 -39.21
N GLY A 787 22.47 12.68 -40.38
CA GLY A 787 22.95 11.77 -41.45
C GLY A 787 22.88 10.26 -41.18
N THR A 788 22.02 9.54 -41.91
CA THR A 788 21.98 8.06 -42.07
C THR A 788 21.71 7.18 -40.83
N THR A 789 21.81 7.68 -39.61
CA THR A 789 21.41 6.96 -38.38
C THR A 789 19.95 7.25 -38.02
N LEU A 790 19.01 6.99 -38.94
CA LEU A 790 17.59 7.07 -38.63
C LEU A 790 17.23 6.08 -37.52
N GLY A 791 16.30 6.48 -36.64
CA GLY A 791 15.88 5.72 -35.46
C GLY A 791 15.65 4.24 -35.77
N ARG A 792 16.47 3.38 -35.18
CA ARG A 792 16.39 1.93 -35.35
C ARG A 792 15.53 1.37 -34.22
N LEU A 793 14.52 0.58 -34.57
CA LEU A 793 13.74 -0.18 -33.59
C LEU A 793 13.89 -1.68 -33.90
N PRO A 794 13.89 -2.56 -32.89
CA PRO A 794 13.70 -4.00 -33.12
C PRO A 794 12.47 -4.25 -34.00
N LEU A 795 12.55 -5.17 -34.97
CA LEU A 795 11.45 -5.41 -35.92
C LEU A 795 10.09 -5.67 -35.23
N PRO A 796 9.98 -6.50 -34.18
CA PRO A 796 8.71 -6.70 -33.49
C PRO A 796 8.19 -5.41 -32.83
N LEU A 797 9.08 -4.57 -32.25
CA LEU A 797 8.69 -3.28 -31.69
C LEU A 797 8.23 -2.31 -32.78
N ALA A 798 8.90 -2.26 -33.93
CA ALA A 798 8.50 -1.45 -35.07
C ALA A 798 7.12 -1.87 -35.62
N ALA A 799 6.87 -3.17 -35.73
CA ALA A 799 5.57 -3.73 -36.08
C ALA A 799 4.49 -3.35 -35.06
N PHE A 800 4.81 -3.43 -33.76
CA PHE A 800 3.85 -3.12 -32.71
C PHE A 800 3.48 -1.63 -32.67
N VAL A 801 4.46 -0.73 -32.71
CA VAL A 801 4.19 0.72 -32.81
C VAL A 801 3.34 1.00 -34.03
N SER A 802 3.67 0.41 -35.18
CA SER A 802 2.92 0.59 -36.43
C SER A 802 1.48 0.10 -36.34
N LEU A 803 1.23 -1.03 -35.66
CA LEU A 803 -0.11 -1.52 -35.35
C LEU A 803 -0.86 -0.52 -34.47
N THR A 804 -0.29 -0.13 -33.34
CA THR A 804 -1.00 0.72 -32.37
C THR A 804 -1.32 2.12 -32.93
N ILE A 805 -0.47 2.68 -33.79
CA ILE A 805 -0.75 3.96 -34.47
C ILE A 805 -1.85 3.85 -35.54
N THR A 806 -2.27 2.66 -35.99
CA THR A 806 -3.37 2.51 -36.96
C THR A 806 -4.78 2.63 -36.37
N TYR A 807 -4.92 2.52 -35.05
CA TYR A 807 -6.20 2.65 -34.35
C TYR A 807 -6.64 4.11 -34.22
N LYS A 808 -7.94 4.41 -34.23
CA LYS A 808 -8.43 5.75 -33.85
C LYS A 808 -8.47 5.87 -32.32
N LEU A 809 -8.85 7.03 -31.77
CA LEU A 809 -9.11 7.20 -30.34
C LEU A 809 -10.62 7.27 -30.09
N ASP A 810 -11.33 6.23 -30.51
CA ASP A 810 -12.77 6.07 -30.27
C ASP A 810 -13.03 5.02 -29.17
N LYS A 811 -14.26 4.95 -28.65
CA LYS A 811 -14.62 4.00 -27.58
C LYS A 811 -14.43 2.53 -27.99
N ALA A 812 -14.50 2.22 -29.28
CA ALA A 812 -14.32 0.85 -29.78
C ALA A 812 -12.85 0.41 -29.72
N SER A 813 -11.94 1.30 -30.12
CA SER A 813 -10.48 1.08 -30.09
C SER A 813 -9.87 1.17 -28.69
N GLU A 814 -10.58 1.76 -27.73
CA GLU A 814 -10.16 1.83 -26.32
C GLU A 814 -9.85 0.44 -25.75
N ARG A 815 -10.63 -0.59 -26.13
CA ARG A 815 -10.42 -1.98 -25.67
C ARG A 815 -9.04 -2.51 -26.06
N PHE A 816 -8.60 -2.23 -27.29
CA PHE A 816 -7.28 -2.61 -27.78
C PHE A 816 -6.18 -1.77 -27.11
N LEU A 817 -6.35 -0.44 -27.10
CA LEU A 817 -5.34 0.49 -26.60
C LEU A 817 -5.11 0.38 -25.08
N ASN A 818 -6.12 0.01 -24.31
CA ASN A 818 -6.00 -0.22 -22.87
C ASN A 818 -5.02 -1.35 -22.51
N LEU A 819 -4.85 -2.35 -23.40
CA LEU A 819 -3.86 -3.41 -23.22
C LEU A 819 -2.57 -3.08 -23.98
N ALA A 820 -2.69 -2.69 -25.26
CA ALA A 820 -1.56 -2.50 -26.16
C ALA A 820 -0.71 -1.26 -25.84
N GLY A 821 -1.32 -0.19 -25.32
CA GLY A 821 -0.63 1.06 -24.96
C GLY A 821 0.40 0.85 -23.85
N PRO A 822 -0.01 0.40 -22.64
CA PRO A 822 0.94 0.09 -21.57
C PRO A 822 1.95 -0.99 -21.95
N ALA A 823 1.55 -2.01 -22.72
CA ALA A 823 2.48 -3.01 -23.25
C ALA A 823 3.55 -2.39 -24.15
N LEU A 824 3.17 -1.46 -25.03
CA LEU A 824 4.09 -0.80 -25.93
C LEU A 824 5.09 0.07 -25.17
N GLU A 825 4.61 0.80 -24.17
CA GLU A 825 5.43 1.61 -23.29
C GLU A 825 6.47 0.78 -22.54
N ASN A 826 6.05 -0.32 -21.88
CA ASN A 826 6.95 -1.21 -21.16
C ASN A 826 7.97 -1.87 -22.10
N LEU A 827 7.50 -2.37 -23.26
CA LEU A 827 8.38 -3.00 -24.24
C LEU A 827 9.44 -2.04 -24.78
N ALA A 828 9.03 -0.83 -25.14
CA ALA A 828 9.94 0.19 -25.63
C ALA A 828 10.89 0.70 -24.53
N ALA A 829 10.46 0.74 -23.27
CA ALA A 829 11.28 1.10 -22.12
C ALA A 829 12.31 0.03 -21.73
N SER A 830 12.02 -1.25 -22.06
CA SER A 830 12.96 -2.36 -21.87
C SER A 830 14.06 -2.43 -22.94
N CYS A 831 13.83 -1.77 -24.08
CA CYS A 831 14.82 -1.67 -25.14
C CYS A 831 15.90 -0.64 -24.80
N PRO A 832 17.12 -0.76 -25.36
CA PRO A 832 18.15 0.25 -25.20
C PRO A 832 17.68 1.65 -25.67
N TRP A 833 18.21 2.69 -25.02
CA TRP A 833 18.08 4.06 -25.48
C TRP A 833 18.52 4.16 -26.95
N PRO A 834 17.75 4.80 -27.86
CA PRO A 834 16.61 5.71 -27.63
C PRO A 834 15.22 5.17 -28.03
N SER A 835 14.96 3.87 -27.86
CA SER A 835 13.75 3.22 -28.41
C SER A 835 12.44 3.90 -27.98
N MET A 836 12.24 4.16 -26.69
CA MET A 836 11.02 4.82 -26.19
C MET A 836 10.89 6.28 -26.66
N ALA A 837 11.99 7.01 -26.84
CA ALA A 837 11.95 8.36 -27.39
C ALA A 837 11.47 8.37 -28.85
N ILE A 838 11.85 7.34 -29.63
CA ILE A 838 11.33 7.15 -31.00
C ILE A 838 9.82 6.84 -30.96
N VAL A 839 9.37 5.94 -30.07
CA VAL A 839 7.94 5.62 -29.91
C VAL A 839 7.13 6.86 -29.52
N ALA A 840 7.61 7.65 -28.56
CA ALA A 840 7.00 8.91 -28.16
C ALA A 840 6.94 9.90 -29.33
N ALA A 841 8.02 10.05 -30.11
CA ALA A 841 8.06 10.92 -31.28
C ALA A 841 7.04 10.50 -32.37
N LEU A 842 6.77 9.22 -32.55
CA LEU A 842 5.77 8.71 -33.50
C LEU A 842 4.34 8.92 -33.00
N TRP A 843 4.06 8.61 -31.74
CA TRP A 843 2.72 8.77 -31.17
C TRP A 843 2.32 10.23 -30.99
N THR A 844 3.27 11.11 -30.65
CA THR A 844 3.02 12.57 -30.57
C THR A 844 2.62 13.18 -31.92
N GLN A 845 3.03 12.59 -33.05
CA GLN A 845 2.57 13.03 -34.38
C GLN A 845 1.08 12.75 -34.58
N LYS A 846 0.61 11.62 -34.04
CA LYS A 846 -0.78 11.18 -34.18
C LYS A 846 -1.70 11.84 -33.15
N VAL A 847 -1.25 11.96 -31.90
CA VAL A 847 -2.04 12.42 -30.76
C VAL A 847 -1.27 13.49 -30.01
N LYS A 848 -1.42 14.74 -30.43
CA LYS A 848 -0.71 15.87 -29.81
C LYS A 848 -1.03 16.04 -28.32
N ARG A 849 -2.26 15.76 -27.91
CA ARG A 849 -2.70 15.87 -26.51
C ARG A 849 -1.98 14.92 -25.53
N TRP A 850 -1.43 13.81 -26.02
CA TRP A 850 -0.70 12.84 -25.21
C TRP A 850 0.81 13.13 -25.17
N SER A 851 1.25 14.27 -25.72
CA SER A 851 2.68 14.58 -25.86
C SER A 851 3.41 14.51 -24.54
N ASP A 852 2.86 15.15 -23.53
CA ASP A 852 3.53 15.33 -22.24
C ASP A 852 3.66 13.98 -21.52
N PHE A 853 2.63 13.14 -21.62
CA PHE A 853 2.62 11.78 -21.08
C PHE A 853 3.66 10.89 -21.75
N LEU A 854 3.70 10.90 -23.09
CA LEU A 854 4.61 10.05 -23.86
C LEU A 854 6.07 10.48 -23.68
N VAL A 855 6.32 11.79 -23.66
CA VAL A 855 7.65 12.36 -23.43
C VAL A 855 8.12 12.08 -22.01
N PHE A 856 7.22 12.16 -21.02
CA PHE A 856 7.52 11.75 -19.66
C PHE A 856 7.86 10.25 -19.58
N SER A 857 7.05 9.41 -20.19
CA SER A 857 7.30 7.96 -20.22
C SER A 857 8.65 7.62 -20.87
N ALA A 858 9.07 8.39 -21.88
CA ALA A 858 10.38 8.28 -22.51
C ALA A 858 11.53 8.76 -21.62
N SER A 859 11.35 9.82 -20.82
CA SER A 859 12.43 10.34 -19.96
C SER A 859 12.89 9.34 -18.89
N ARG A 860 12.01 8.46 -18.43
CA ARG A 860 12.33 7.36 -17.50
C ARG A 860 13.45 6.44 -18.02
N THR A 861 13.51 6.24 -19.33
CA THR A 861 14.50 5.33 -19.96
C THR A 861 15.93 5.83 -19.89
N VAL A 862 16.14 7.11 -19.54
CA VAL A 862 17.46 7.68 -19.24
C VAL A 862 18.10 6.96 -18.04
N PHE A 863 17.29 6.48 -17.10
CA PHE A 863 17.77 5.85 -15.86
C PHE A 863 17.87 4.32 -15.94
N HIS A 864 17.02 3.65 -16.74
CA HIS A 864 16.87 2.18 -16.76
C HIS A 864 18.17 1.39 -17.01
N HIS A 865 19.12 1.99 -17.73
CA HIS A 865 20.37 1.32 -18.13
C HIS A 865 21.62 2.07 -17.65
N ASN A 866 21.47 3.02 -16.71
CA ASN A 866 22.55 3.84 -16.20
C ASN A 866 22.49 3.95 -14.67
N ASN A 867 23.26 3.10 -13.98
CA ASN A 867 23.30 3.07 -12.52
C ASN A 867 23.79 4.41 -11.93
N ASP A 868 24.74 5.09 -12.57
CA ASP A 868 25.22 6.40 -12.10
C ASP A 868 24.10 7.45 -12.12
N ALA A 869 23.23 7.41 -13.14
CA ALA A 869 22.05 8.27 -13.21
C ALA A 869 21.04 7.97 -12.09
N VAL A 870 20.88 6.69 -11.72
CA VAL A 870 20.01 6.27 -10.60
C VAL A 870 20.58 6.75 -9.26
N VAL A 871 21.88 6.57 -9.02
CA VAL A 871 22.55 7.05 -7.79
C VAL A 871 22.47 8.58 -7.69
N GLN A 872 22.65 9.28 -8.82
CA GLN A 872 22.51 10.72 -8.85
C GLN A 872 21.07 11.18 -8.61
N LEU A 873 20.06 10.46 -9.13
CA LEU A 873 18.65 10.72 -8.83
C LEU A 873 18.36 10.53 -7.33
N LEU A 874 18.83 9.44 -6.73
CA LEU A 874 18.72 9.19 -5.30
C LEU A 874 19.38 10.31 -4.48
N ARG A 875 20.58 10.74 -4.89
CA ARG A 875 21.25 11.89 -4.27
C ARG A 875 20.37 13.14 -4.33
N SER A 876 19.77 13.43 -5.49
CA SER A 876 18.82 14.54 -5.62
C SER A 876 17.59 14.39 -4.71
N CYS A 877 17.07 13.18 -4.49
CA CYS A 877 15.99 12.96 -3.51
C CYS A 877 16.42 13.35 -2.08
N PHE A 878 17.60 12.91 -1.63
CA PHE A 878 18.15 13.27 -0.32
C PHE A 878 18.41 14.79 -0.22
N THR A 879 19.03 15.40 -1.24
CA THR A 879 19.31 16.84 -1.26
C THR A 879 18.03 17.68 -1.25
N SER A 880 16.99 17.27 -2.01
CA SER A 880 15.69 17.95 -2.03
C SER A 880 15.03 17.89 -0.65
N ILE A 881 14.84 16.70 -0.08
CA ILE A 881 14.11 16.59 1.21
C ILE A 881 14.82 17.34 2.34
N LEU A 882 16.17 17.31 2.36
CA LEU A 882 16.98 17.97 3.38
C LEU A 882 17.18 19.47 3.12
N GLY A 883 16.90 19.94 1.90
CA GLY A 883 17.04 21.35 1.50
C GLY A 883 18.50 21.80 1.36
N MET A 884 19.41 20.90 0.96
CA MET A 884 20.87 21.12 0.99
C MET A 884 21.46 21.63 -0.34
N SER A 885 20.68 22.27 -1.21
CA SER A 885 21.15 22.70 -2.54
C SER A 885 22.06 23.94 -2.47
N SER A 886 23.16 23.92 -3.21
CA SER A 886 24.14 25.02 -3.29
C SER A 886 23.73 26.21 -4.17
N THR A 887 22.56 26.16 -4.84
CA THR A 887 22.16 27.13 -5.87
C THR A 887 20.69 27.54 -5.75
N SER A 888 20.34 28.47 -4.85
CA SER A 888 19.22 29.46 -4.97
C SER A 888 18.87 30.10 -3.62
N LEU A 889 18.42 31.36 -3.65
CA LEU A 889 18.15 32.27 -2.51
C LEU A 889 16.95 31.88 -1.61
N CYS A 890 16.37 30.69 -1.72
CA CYS A 890 15.28 30.23 -0.86
C CYS A 890 15.37 28.72 -0.60
N CYS A 891 16.11 28.32 0.45
CA CYS A 891 16.25 26.93 0.85
C CYS A 891 15.05 26.48 1.70
N CYS A 892 13.99 26.02 1.04
CA CYS A 892 12.85 25.36 1.69
C CYS A 892 12.83 23.87 1.30
N GLY A 893 13.60 23.05 2.01
CA GLY A 893 13.51 21.58 1.89
C GLY A 893 12.14 21.04 2.34
N GLY A 894 11.88 19.76 2.08
CA GLY A 894 10.66 19.06 2.52
C GLY A 894 9.84 18.47 1.37
N VAL A 895 8.64 17.99 1.68
CA VAL A 895 7.80 17.21 0.75
C VAL A 895 7.56 17.92 -0.59
N ALA A 896 7.35 19.24 -0.58
CA ALA A 896 7.14 20.02 -1.80
C ALA A 896 8.36 20.03 -2.73
N SER A 897 9.58 19.98 -2.19
CA SER A 897 10.81 19.91 -3.01
C SER A 897 11.11 18.50 -3.53
N LEU A 898 10.70 17.46 -2.79
CA LEU A 898 10.91 16.06 -3.16
C LEU A 898 9.88 15.59 -4.20
N LEU A 899 8.60 15.91 -3.99
CA LEU A 899 7.48 15.44 -4.81
C LEU A 899 6.88 16.53 -5.70
N GLY A 900 7.26 17.80 -5.51
CA GLY A 900 6.76 18.89 -6.33
C GLY A 900 5.28 19.21 -6.10
N HIS A 901 4.74 20.01 -7.02
CA HIS A 901 3.32 20.29 -7.16
C HIS A 901 2.70 19.46 -8.30
N GLY A 902 3.20 18.23 -8.49
CA GLY A 902 2.82 17.32 -9.58
C GLY A 902 3.31 17.74 -10.97
N PHE A 903 2.85 17.01 -11.98
CA PHE A 903 3.18 17.27 -13.39
C PHE A 903 2.41 18.48 -13.93
N GLY A 904 3.11 19.44 -14.54
CA GLY A 904 2.48 20.52 -15.33
C GLY A 904 2.11 21.80 -14.56
N SER A 905 2.53 21.96 -13.32
CA SER A 905 2.11 23.11 -12.51
C SER A 905 2.97 24.37 -12.73
N HIS A 906 2.53 25.25 -13.64
CA HIS A 906 2.00 26.61 -13.34
C HIS A 906 2.13 27.60 -14.53
N CYS A 907 0.98 28.10 -14.97
CA CYS A 907 0.74 29.43 -15.58
C CYS A 907 1.35 29.79 -16.95
N SER A 908 2.17 28.95 -17.58
CA SER A 908 2.67 29.25 -18.93
C SER A 908 3.06 27.98 -19.69
N GLY A 909 2.07 27.35 -20.33
CA GLY A 909 2.15 26.22 -21.28
C GLY A 909 3.53 25.69 -21.67
N GLY A 910 4.17 24.92 -20.79
CA GLY A 910 5.45 24.25 -21.05
C GLY A 910 5.84 23.26 -19.95
N LEU A 911 6.61 22.23 -20.33
CA LEU A 911 7.14 21.20 -19.42
C LEU A 911 8.19 21.79 -18.46
N SER A 912 7.92 21.73 -17.16
CA SER A 912 8.81 22.13 -16.06
C SER A 912 9.67 20.94 -15.59
N PRO A 913 10.81 21.19 -14.91
CA PRO A 913 11.59 20.11 -14.30
C PRO A 913 10.77 19.37 -13.26
N VAL A 914 10.83 18.04 -13.32
CA VAL A 914 10.01 17.16 -12.50
C VAL A 914 10.76 16.87 -11.21
N ALA A 915 10.01 16.85 -10.11
CA ALA A 915 10.62 16.62 -8.80
C ALA A 915 11.29 15.22 -8.75
N PRO A 916 12.48 15.11 -8.13
CA PRO A 916 13.27 13.88 -8.19
C PRO A 916 12.56 12.69 -7.53
N GLY A 917 11.76 12.91 -6.47
CA GLY A 917 10.97 11.86 -5.85
C GLY A 917 9.88 11.28 -6.77
N ILE A 918 9.22 12.11 -7.58
CA ILE A 918 8.25 11.62 -8.58
C ILE A 918 8.96 10.82 -9.66
N LEU A 919 10.11 11.31 -10.16
CA LEU A 919 10.92 10.54 -11.13
C LEU A 919 11.31 9.18 -10.56
N TYR A 920 11.80 9.14 -9.31
CA TYR A 920 12.16 7.89 -8.63
C TYR A 920 10.98 6.91 -8.57
N LEU A 921 9.82 7.38 -8.08
CA LEU A 921 8.61 6.56 -7.93
C LEU A 921 8.13 5.95 -9.25
N ARG A 922 8.47 6.56 -10.38
CA ARG A 922 8.09 6.10 -11.73
C ARG A 922 9.14 5.19 -12.39
N ILE A 923 10.35 5.08 -11.84
CA ILE A 923 11.43 4.24 -12.43
C ILE A 923 11.85 3.05 -11.57
N PHE A 924 11.63 3.07 -10.25
CA PHE A 924 12.33 2.15 -9.35
C PHE A 924 12.00 0.67 -9.61
N ARG A 925 10.80 0.38 -10.15
CA ARG A 925 10.36 -0.96 -10.54
C ARG A 925 11.16 -1.55 -11.70
N CYS A 926 11.83 -0.70 -12.48
CA CYS A 926 12.63 -1.07 -13.64
C CYS A 926 14.13 -1.23 -13.29
N ILE A 927 14.52 -0.97 -12.04
CA ILE A 927 15.90 -1.10 -11.58
C ILE A 927 16.18 -2.59 -11.34
N LYS A 928 17.26 -3.11 -11.95
CA LYS A 928 17.55 -4.56 -11.99
C LYS A 928 18.08 -5.12 -10.67
N ASP A 929 18.96 -4.38 -9.99
CA ASP A 929 19.69 -4.85 -8.80
C ASP A 929 19.26 -4.08 -7.55
N CYS A 930 18.16 -4.51 -6.92
CA CYS A 930 17.64 -3.86 -5.71
C CYS A 930 18.57 -3.97 -4.49
N SER A 931 19.45 -4.97 -4.43
CA SER A 931 20.47 -5.10 -3.38
C SER A 931 21.53 -4.00 -3.47
N ILE A 932 22.09 -3.79 -4.67
CA ILE A 932 23.04 -2.69 -4.93
C ILE A 932 22.37 -1.34 -4.65
N LEU A 933 21.11 -1.18 -5.08
CA LEU A 933 20.33 0.02 -4.80
C LEU A 933 20.21 0.30 -3.28
N ALA A 934 20.01 -0.73 -2.46
CA ALA A 934 19.94 -0.55 -1.01
C ALA A 934 21.29 -0.16 -0.40
N GLU A 935 22.40 -0.70 -0.91
CA GLU A 935 23.76 -0.29 -0.52
C GLU A 935 24.06 1.16 -0.92
N ASP A 936 23.62 1.58 -2.11
CA ASP A 936 23.73 2.97 -2.58
C ASP A 936 22.89 3.92 -1.69
N ILE A 937 21.66 3.53 -1.33
CA ILE A 937 20.81 4.29 -0.41
C ILE A 937 21.47 4.42 0.97
N LEU A 938 22.04 3.32 1.49
CA LEU A 938 22.77 3.32 2.77
C LEU A 938 23.99 4.25 2.71
N SER A 939 24.72 4.23 1.61
CA SER A 939 25.88 5.10 1.38
C SER A 939 25.47 6.58 1.29
N LEU A 940 24.39 6.89 0.57
CA LEU A 940 23.84 8.25 0.46
C LEU A 940 23.27 8.76 1.78
N LEU A 941 22.67 7.90 2.61
CA LEU A 941 22.26 8.24 3.97
C LEU A 941 23.48 8.69 4.79
N MET A 942 24.58 7.93 4.75
CA MET A 942 25.79 8.26 5.50
C MET A 942 26.49 9.53 4.99
N LEU A 943 26.48 9.77 3.66
CA LEU A 943 26.93 11.04 3.08
C LEU A 943 26.07 12.21 3.56
N SER A 944 24.75 12.06 3.57
CA SER A 944 23.83 13.09 4.07
C SER A 944 24.08 13.41 5.55
N VAL A 945 24.36 12.40 6.37
CA VAL A 945 24.72 12.58 7.79
C VAL A 945 26.02 13.36 7.94
N LYS A 946 27.01 13.07 7.10
CA LYS A 946 28.28 13.81 7.08
C LYS A 946 28.04 15.29 6.77
N ASP A 947 27.27 15.57 5.72
CA ASP A 947 26.96 16.95 5.33
C ASP A 947 26.17 17.69 6.44
N ILE A 948 25.20 17.02 7.08
CA ILE A 948 24.49 17.56 8.25
C ILE A 948 25.46 17.86 9.39
N ALA A 949 26.38 16.95 9.71
CA ALA A 949 27.35 17.14 10.78
C ALA A 949 28.31 18.31 10.49
N GLU A 950 28.79 18.47 9.26
CA GLU A 950 29.67 19.58 8.87
C GLU A 950 29.00 20.94 9.07
N THR A 951 27.70 21.07 8.74
CA THR A 951 26.93 22.30 9.01
C THR A 951 26.74 22.60 10.49
N THR A 952 26.80 21.60 11.38
CA THR A 952 26.72 21.80 12.84
C THR A 952 28.04 22.25 13.48
N VAL A 953 29.19 21.87 12.90
CA VAL A 953 30.53 22.02 13.51
C VAL A 953 31.25 23.31 13.11
N SER A 954 30.87 23.96 12.00
CA SER A 954 31.53 25.17 11.45
C SER A 954 31.49 26.41 12.39
N ARG A 955 32.31 26.44 13.45
CA ARG A 955 32.87 27.68 14.06
C ARG A 955 34.03 27.49 15.07
N HIS A 956 34.91 26.50 14.95
CA HIS A 956 35.99 26.35 15.96
C HIS A 956 37.45 26.40 15.48
N GLY A 957 37.73 26.76 14.22
CA GLY A 957 39.12 26.97 13.81
C GLY A 957 39.30 27.81 12.55
N SER A 958 39.27 29.13 12.65
CA SER A 958 40.10 30.00 11.81
C SER A 958 40.22 31.39 12.43
N ASP A 959 41.45 31.73 12.79
CA ASP A 959 41.85 33.02 13.34
C ASP A 959 41.50 34.21 12.42
N LYS A 960 41.11 35.30 13.09
CA LYS A 960 41.12 36.71 12.68
C LYS A 960 41.45 37.03 11.20
N LEU A 961 40.42 37.28 10.38
CA LEU A 961 40.53 38.33 9.35
C LEU A 961 39.18 39.00 8.99
N LYS A 962 39.11 40.28 9.31
CA LYS A 962 38.26 41.39 8.82
C LYS A 962 36.84 41.06 8.30
N ARG A 963 35.88 41.40 9.16
CA ARG A 963 34.45 41.62 8.88
C ARG A 963 34.26 42.62 7.73
N THR A 964 33.78 42.19 6.58
CA THR A 964 33.09 43.04 5.61
C THR A 964 31.57 42.94 5.86
N LYS A 965 30.91 44.10 5.94
CA LYS A 965 29.45 44.23 6.03
C LYS A 965 28.80 43.65 4.76
N TYR A 966 27.70 42.92 4.91
CA TYR A 966 26.86 42.32 3.84
C TYR A 966 27.16 40.88 3.39
N ALA A 967 27.50 39.97 4.30
CA ALA A 967 27.29 38.54 4.10
C ALA A 967 26.28 38.02 5.13
N MET A 968 25.11 37.60 4.66
CA MET A 968 24.05 36.99 5.48
C MET A 968 24.52 35.57 5.84
N GLY A 969 25.03 35.42 7.07
CA GLY A 969 25.68 34.19 7.53
C GLY A 969 24.68 33.05 7.67
N HIS A 970 25.06 31.87 7.18
CA HIS A 970 24.38 30.61 7.50
C HIS A 970 24.47 30.41 9.02
N GLY A 971 23.32 30.40 9.70
CA GLY A 971 23.24 30.25 11.15
C GLY A 971 23.60 28.83 11.58
N GLN A 972 24.30 28.71 12.70
CA GLN A 972 24.67 27.45 13.34
C GLN A 972 23.41 26.61 13.65
N ILE A 973 23.34 25.37 13.16
CA ILE A 973 22.19 24.47 13.37
C ILE A 973 22.30 23.81 14.75
N SER A 974 21.21 23.80 15.53
CA SER A 974 21.20 23.14 16.84
C SER A 974 21.33 21.61 16.71
N LEU A 975 21.89 20.93 17.70
CA LEU A 975 21.97 19.45 17.73
C LEU A 975 20.57 18.81 17.58
N ALA A 976 19.53 19.43 18.17
CA ALA A 976 18.16 18.96 18.04
C ALA A 976 17.66 19.04 16.57
N THR A 977 17.97 20.14 15.89
CA THR A 977 17.63 20.32 14.46
C THR A 977 18.41 19.33 13.58
N ALA A 978 19.70 19.14 13.83
CA ALA A 978 20.51 18.15 13.13
C ALA A 978 19.94 16.73 13.31
N MET A 979 19.51 16.39 14.53
CA MET A 979 18.86 15.11 14.82
C MET A 979 17.53 14.96 14.05
N THR A 980 16.72 16.02 13.93
CA THR A 980 15.51 15.96 13.11
C THR A 980 15.81 15.73 11.63
N GLN A 981 16.85 16.35 11.08
CA GLN A 981 17.30 16.12 9.70
C GLN A 981 17.82 14.69 9.50
N VAL A 982 18.55 14.14 10.47
CA VAL A 982 18.99 12.74 10.46
C VAL A 982 17.79 11.78 10.42
N LYS A 983 16.74 12.05 11.22
CA LYS A 983 15.52 11.23 11.19
C LYS A 983 14.80 11.31 9.85
N VAL A 984 14.75 12.49 9.22
CA VAL A 984 14.16 12.68 7.89
C VAL A 984 14.97 11.94 6.81
N ALA A 985 16.30 11.99 6.87
CA ALA A 985 17.16 11.24 5.95
C ALA A 985 16.95 9.73 6.13
N ALA A 986 16.91 9.25 7.37
CA ALA A 986 16.68 7.85 7.70
C ALA A 986 15.28 7.37 7.27
N SER A 987 14.24 8.20 7.46
CA SER A 987 12.88 7.85 7.04
C SER A 987 12.74 7.83 5.52
N LEU A 988 13.37 8.75 4.79
CA LEU A 988 13.43 8.72 3.33
C LEU A 988 14.15 7.46 2.85
N GLY A 989 15.35 7.18 3.36
CA GLY A 989 16.12 5.99 2.98
C GLY A 989 15.33 4.70 3.21
N ALA A 990 14.68 4.58 4.38
CA ALA A 990 13.85 3.42 4.71
C ALA A 990 12.65 3.27 3.76
N THR A 991 12.02 4.38 3.38
CA THR A 991 10.92 4.39 2.42
C THR A 991 11.37 3.94 1.04
N LEU A 992 12.52 4.43 0.57
CA LEU A 992 13.09 4.05 -0.73
C LEU A 992 13.43 2.55 -0.77
N VAL A 993 14.06 2.01 0.28
CA VAL A 993 14.36 0.57 0.38
C VAL A 993 13.07 -0.26 0.42
N TRP A 994 12.12 0.13 1.26
CA TRP A 994 10.85 -0.60 1.40
C TRP A 994 10.04 -0.61 0.10
N LEU A 995 9.90 0.52 -0.58
CA LEU A 995 9.17 0.58 -1.86
C LEU A 995 9.87 -0.25 -2.95
N SER A 996 11.20 -0.25 -2.99
CA SER A 996 11.96 -0.88 -4.10
C SER A 996 12.02 -2.40 -4.04
N GLY A 997 12.06 -2.98 -2.84
CA GLY A 997 12.23 -4.43 -2.69
C GLY A 997 11.37 -5.08 -1.62
N GLY A 998 10.40 -4.34 -1.05
CA GLY A 998 9.44 -4.85 -0.10
C GLY A 998 10.07 -5.50 1.13
N THR A 999 9.41 -6.53 1.64
CA THR A 999 9.82 -7.23 2.87
C THR A 999 11.11 -8.05 2.72
N THR A 1000 11.42 -8.52 1.50
CA THR A 1000 12.63 -9.30 1.21
C THR A 1000 13.89 -8.46 1.24
N LEU A 1001 13.87 -7.26 0.65
CA LEU A 1001 15.03 -6.36 0.70
C LEU A 1001 15.27 -5.85 2.12
N VAL A 1002 14.21 -5.57 2.87
CA VAL A 1002 14.33 -5.27 4.30
C VAL A 1002 14.86 -6.47 5.08
N GLN A 1003 14.49 -7.70 4.75
CA GLN A 1003 15.09 -8.88 5.37
C GLN A 1003 16.61 -8.96 5.11
N SER A 1004 17.04 -8.82 3.85
CA SER A 1004 18.48 -8.79 3.50
C SER A 1004 19.19 -7.62 4.18
N LEU A 1005 18.51 -6.48 4.36
CA LEU A 1005 19.05 -5.34 5.12
C LEU A 1005 19.48 -5.73 6.54
N PHE A 1006 18.61 -6.45 7.26
CA PHE A 1006 18.87 -6.85 8.64
C PHE A 1006 19.84 -8.03 8.76
N GLN A 1007 19.78 -9.00 7.84
CA GLN A 1007 20.56 -10.24 7.92
C GLN A 1007 21.94 -10.15 7.27
N GLU A 1008 22.12 -9.31 6.25
CA GLU A 1008 23.31 -9.30 5.40
C GLU A 1008 23.92 -7.90 5.30
N MET A 1009 23.18 -6.90 4.84
CA MET A 1009 23.75 -5.58 4.51
C MET A 1009 24.23 -4.80 5.73
N LEU A 1010 23.40 -4.67 6.79
CA LEU A 1010 23.84 -3.97 8.01
C LEU A 1010 24.99 -4.71 8.72
N PRO A 1011 24.91 -6.03 8.98
CA PRO A 1011 26.04 -6.75 9.58
C PRO A 1011 27.32 -6.62 8.76
N SER A 1012 27.28 -6.81 7.44
CA SER A 1012 28.46 -6.67 6.58
C SER A 1012 29.03 -5.24 6.61
N TRP A 1013 28.18 -4.22 6.60
CA TRP A 1013 28.58 -2.82 6.67
C TRP A 1013 29.28 -2.46 8.00
N PHE A 1014 28.87 -3.05 9.13
CA PHE A 1014 29.55 -2.87 10.42
C PHE A 1014 30.88 -3.65 10.53
N LEU A 1015 30.99 -4.77 9.82
CA LEU A 1015 32.20 -5.58 9.75
C LEU A 1015 33.26 -4.99 8.83
N SER A 1016 32.87 -4.23 7.80
CA SER A 1016 33.80 -3.55 6.89
C SER A 1016 34.45 -2.33 7.53
N VAL A 1017 35.66 -1.98 7.07
CA VAL A 1017 36.36 -0.76 7.50
C VAL A 1017 35.65 0.46 6.93
N GLN A 1018 35.10 1.30 7.81
CA GLN A 1018 34.37 2.52 7.43
C GLN A 1018 35.23 3.76 7.68
N ASP A 1019 35.85 4.31 6.63
CA ASP A 1019 36.59 5.58 6.68
C ASP A 1019 35.63 6.78 6.52
N LEU A 1020 34.78 7.01 7.52
CA LEU A 1020 33.82 8.13 7.52
C LEU A 1020 34.44 9.50 7.80
N ASP A 1021 35.70 9.59 8.28
CA ASP A 1021 36.38 10.88 8.33
C ASP A 1021 37.92 10.85 8.43
N ARG A 1022 38.55 11.82 7.76
CA ARG A 1022 39.98 12.21 7.86
C ARG A 1022 40.12 13.65 8.42
N GLY A 1023 39.08 14.19 9.07
CA GLY A 1023 38.96 15.59 9.52
C GLY A 1023 38.47 15.82 10.97
N ALA A 1024 38.33 17.09 11.36
CA ALA A 1024 38.08 17.54 12.75
C ALA A 1024 36.64 17.32 13.28
N SER A 1025 35.70 16.91 12.42
CA SER A 1025 34.28 16.68 12.73
C SER A 1025 33.93 15.25 13.14
N GLY A 1026 34.88 14.30 13.04
CA GLY A 1026 34.60 12.87 13.09
C GLY A 1026 33.74 12.41 14.28
N GLY A 1027 33.97 12.95 15.48
CA GLY A 1027 33.22 12.54 16.67
C GLY A 1027 31.70 12.81 16.62
N THR A 1028 31.27 13.88 15.95
CA THR A 1028 29.83 14.19 15.76
C THR A 1028 29.25 13.38 14.61
N VAL A 1029 30.01 13.20 13.52
CA VAL A 1029 29.63 12.37 12.36
C VAL A 1029 29.32 10.95 12.79
N TYR A 1030 30.19 10.32 13.60
CA TYR A 1030 29.99 8.95 14.05
C TYR A 1030 28.74 8.78 14.94
N LYS A 1031 28.49 9.73 15.87
CA LYS A 1031 27.30 9.67 16.75
C LYS A 1031 26.00 9.85 15.96
N LEU A 1032 25.94 10.87 15.10
CA LEU A 1032 24.78 11.09 14.23
C LEU A 1032 24.60 9.92 13.26
N GLY A 1033 25.70 9.34 12.76
CA GLY A 1033 25.70 8.17 11.89
C GLY A 1033 25.11 6.94 12.55
N GLY A 1034 25.52 6.62 13.78
CA GLY A 1034 24.93 5.49 14.52
C GLY A 1034 23.43 5.68 14.76
N HIS A 1035 23.00 6.90 15.13
CA HIS A 1035 21.58 7.21 15.25
C HIS A 1035 20.83 7.12 13.91
N ALA A 1036 21.41 7.58 12.81
CA ALA A 1036 20.82 7.49 11.48
C ALA A 1036 20.54 6.04 11.09
N LEU A 1037 21.51 5.16 11.29
CA LEU A 1037 21.39 3.73 11.05
C LEU A 1037 20.33 3.08 11.94
N ALA A 1038 20.22 3.50 13.21
CA ALA A 1038 19.22 2.99 14.13
C ALA A 1038 17.79 3.36 13.68
N TYR A 1039 17.56 4.63 13.31
CA TYR A 1039 16.28 5.06 12.76
C TYR A 1039 15.98 4.40 11.42
N PHE A 1040 16.98 4.27 10.54
CA PHE A 1040 16.83 3.64 9.23
C PHE A 1040 16.42 2.16 9.36
N ALA A 1041 17.07 1.39 10.24
CA ALA A 1041 16.70 0.02 10.54
C ALA A 1041 15.28 -0.06 11.12
N MET A 1042 14.96 0.78 12.11
CA MET A 1042 13.64 0.79 12.73
C MET A 1042 12.52 1.14 11.75
N TYR A 1043 12.65 2.21 10.96
CA TYR A 1043 11.64 2.54 9.95
C TYR A 1043 11.50 1.42 8.91
N SER A 1044 12.61 0.87 8.41
CA SER A 1044 12.58 -0.21 7.41
C SER A 1044 11.83 -1.45 7.93
N GLY A 1045 12.14 -1.88 9.15
CA GLY A 1045 11.46 -3.02 9.79
C GLY A 1045 9.98 -2.75 10.06
N MET A 1046 9.63 -1.55 10.54
CA MET A 1046 8.23 -1.20 10.84
C MET A 1046 7.38 -1.05 9.57
N PHE A 1047 7.92 -0.51 8.46
CA PHE A 1047 7.20 -0.43 7.19
C PHE A 1047 6.98 -1.80 6.55
N ALA A 1048 7.94 -2.72 6.72
CA ALA A 1048 7.84 -4.07 6.17
C ALA A 1048 6.91 -5.00 6.97
N TRP A 1049 6.92 -4.94 8.30
CA TRP A 1049 6.27 -5.94 9.16
C TRP A 1049 5.18 -5.39 10.09
N GLY A 1050 5.00 -4.07 10.16
CA GLY A 1050 4.08 -3.44 11.11
C GLY A 1050 4.56 -3.52 12.56
N ILE A 1051 3.84 -2.84 13.46
CA ILE A 1051 4.13 -2.83 14.90
C ILE A 1051 3.55 -4.07 15.57
N ASP A 1052 2.29 -4.39 15.28
CA ASP A 1052 1.54 -5.43 15.99
C ASP A 1052 1.90 -6.85 15.49
N PRO A 1053 1.88 -7.86 16.38
CA PRO A 1053 2.16 -9.25 16.01
C PRO A 1053 1.03 -9.80 15.14
N THR A 1054 1.19 -9.79 13.81
CA THR A 1054 0.26 -10.42 12.86
C THR A 1054 0.68 -11.87 12.58
N PRO A 1055 -0.19 -12.80 12.14
CA PRO A 1055 0.18 -14.20 11.89
C PRO A 1055 1.26 -14.41 10.80
N VAL A 1056 1.59 -13.38 10.02
CA VAL A 1056 2.77 -13.33 9.12
C VAL A 1056 4.10 -13.21 9.92
N SER A 1057 4.01 -13.11 11.25
CA SER A 1057 5.08 -12.85 12.24
C SER A 1057 6.24 -13.84 12.26
N ARG A 1058 6.08 -15.08 11.79
CA ARG A 1058 7.17 -16.07 11.88
C ARG A 1058 8.43 -15.66 11.10
N ARG A 1059 8.29 -14.86 10.03
CA ARG A 1059 9.45 -14.33 9.28
C ARG A 1059 10.10 -13.16 10.02
N ARG A 1060 9.31 -12.20 10.51
CA ARG A 1060 9.78 -11.07 11.34
C ARG A 1060 10.57 -11.55 12.54
N GLU A 1061 10.01 -12.50 13.29
CA GLU A 1061 10.62 -13.11 14.48
C GLU A 1061 12.03 -13.66 14.16
N ARG A 1062 12.16 -14.43 13.06
CA ARG A 1062 13.45 -15.01 12.65
C ARG A 1062 14.48 -13.95 12.28
N VAL A 1063 14.08 -12.92 11.53
CA VAL A 1063 14.98 -11.86 11.09
C VAL A 1063 15.45 -11.02 12.27
N MET A 1064 14.53 -10.60 13.14
CA MET A 1064 14.85 -9.80 14.32
C MET A 1064 15.73 -10.58 15.30
N ARG A 1065 15.42 -11.86 15.54
CA ARG A 1065 16.26 -12.76 16.34
C ARG A 1065 17.69 -12.81 15.83
N SER A 1066 17.85 -13.03 14.52
CA SER A 1066 19.18 -13.13 13.89
C SER A 1066 19.97 -11.82 14.07
N HIS A 1067 19.31 -10.68 13.89
CA HIS A 1067 19.95 -9.39 14.01
C HIS A 1067 20.35 -9.05 15.46
N LEU A 1068 19.47 -9.31 16.44
CA LEU A 1068 19.78 -9.10 17.86
C LEU A 1068 20.86 -10.06 18.37
N GLU A 1069 20.91 -11.29 17.84
CA GLU A 1069 21.98 -12.24 18.14
C GLU A 1069 23.35 -11.77 17.60
N PHE A 1070 23.36 -11.14 16.41
CA PHE A 1070 24.56 -10.45 15.90
C PHE A 1070 24.99 -9.31 16.83
N LEU A 1071 24.08 -8.44 17.26
CA LEU A 1071 24.40 -7.35 18.21
C LEU A 1071 24.97 -7.89 19.52
N ALA A 1072 24.34 -8.93 20.09
CA ALA A 1072 24.79 -9.58 21.32
C ALA A 1072 26.19 -10.19 21.18
N SER A 1073 26.45 -10.86 20.05
CA SER A 1073 27.74 -11.50 19.79
C SER A 1073 28.87 -10.48 19.60
N ALA A 1074 28.58 -9.34 18.98
CA ALA A 1074 29.52 -8.23 18.85
C ALA A 1074 29.77 -7.53 20.20
N LEU A 1075 28.74 -7.35 21.04
CA LEU A 1075 28.89 -6.82 22.40
C LEU A 1075 29.73 -7.75 23.31
N ASP A 1076 29.55 -9.06 23.18
CA ASP A 1076 30.35 -10.09 23.88
C ASP A 1076 31.81 -10.14 23.40
N GLY A 1077 32.19 -9.38 22.36
CA GLY A 1077 33.54 -9.38 21.78
C GLY A 1077 33.86 -10.63 20.95
N LYS A 1078 32.86 -11.45 20.60
CA LYS A 1078 33.05 -12.65 19.75
C LYS A 1078 33.24 -12.28 18.28
N ILE A 1079 32.74 -11.11 17.89
CA ILE A 1079 32.81 -10.57 16.53
C ILE A 1079 33.66 -9.30 16.59
N SER A 1080 34.70 -9.23 15.75
CA SER A 1080 35.49 -8.01 15.55
C SER A 1080 34.78 -7.07 14.57
N LEU A 1081 34.54 -5.83 14.97
CA LEU A 1081 33.90 -4.81 14.13
C LEU A 1081 34.94 -4.00 13.34
N GLY A 1082 34.60 -3.62 12.10
CA GLY A 1082 35.44 -2.75 11.26
C GLY A 1082 35.12 -1.25 11.41
N CYS A 1083 33.96 -0.91 11.99
CA CYS A 1083 33.52 0.47 12.17
C CYS A 1083 34.02 1.13 13.48
N ASN A 1084 33.91 2.46 13.57
CA ASN A 1084 34.28 3.21 14.77
C ASN A 1084 33.38 2.86 15.98
N MET A 1085 33.99 2.68 17.16
CA MET A 1085 33.27 2.33 18.39
C MET A 1085 32.19 3.31 18.81
N SER A 1086 32.34 4.61 18.52
CA SER A 1086 31.32 5.62 18.84
C SER A 1086 30.09 5.51 17.93
N LEU A 1087 30.28 5.12 16.67
CA LEU A 1087 29.18 4.85 15.74
C LEU A 1087 28.44 3.57 16.13
N TRP A 1088 29.19 2.49 16.39
CA TRP A 1088 28.63 1.22 16.85
C TRP A 1088 27.79 1.40 18.11
N ARG A 1089 28.35 2.09 19.11
CA ARG A 1089 27.63 2.37 20.36
C ARG A 1089 26.36 3.19 20.13
N ALA A 1090 26.43 4.26 19.34
CA ALA A 1090 25.24 5.08 19.05
C ALA A 1090 24.16 4.29 18.29
N TYR A 1091 24.55 3.37 17.41
CA TYR A 1091 23.63 2.47 16.72
C TYR A 1091 22.93 1.50 17.67
N VAL A 1092 23.70 0.72 18.44
CA VAL A 1092 23.14 -0.30 19.34
C VAL A 1092 22.24 0.32 20.39
N SER A 1093 22.72 1.37 21.07
CA SER A 1093 21.94 2.08 22.09
C SER A 1093 20.69 2.71 21.49
N GLY A 1094 20.80 3.39 20.34
CA GLY A 1094 19.66 4.03 19.68
C GLY A 1094 18.65 3.02 19.15
N PHE A 1095 19.09 1.90 18.58
CA PHE A 1095 18.21 0.86 18.05
C PHE A 1095 17.46 0.16 19.19
N LEU A 1096 18.16 -0.25 20.24
CA LEU A 1096 17.53 -0.89 21.41
C LEU A 1096 16.59 0.07 22.14
N GLU A 1097 16.95 1.36 22.29
CA GLU A 1097 16.03 2.36 22.86
C GLU A 1097 14.74 2.46 22.03
N LEU A 1098 14.85 2.49 20.70
CA LEU A 1098 13.69 2.51 19.82
C LEU A 1098 12.87 1.21 19.89
N VAL A 1099 13.49 0.03 19.94
CA VAL A 1099 12.77 -1.24 20.11
C VAL A 1099 12.01 -1.25 21.43
N VAL A 1100 12.71 -0.97 22.54
CA VAL A 1100 12.15 -0.97 23.89
C VAL A 1100 10.97 -0.01 23.97
N ASP A 1101 11.11 1.21 23.46
CA ASP A 1101 10.07 2.23 23.57
C ASP A 1101 8.94 2.12 22.57
N ARG A 1102 9.22 1.69 21.33
CA ARG A 1102 8.27 1.84 20.21
C ARG A 1102 7.65 0.54 19.76
N ALA A 1103 8.33 -0.58 19.99
CA ALA A 1103 7.88 -1.90 19.59
C ALA A 1103 8.30 -2.95 20.64
N PRO A 1104 7.88 -2.82 21.90
CA PRO A 1104 8.28 -3.74 22.97
C PRO A 1104 7.84 -5.18 22.70
N CYS A 1105 6.79 -5.38 21.90
CA CYS A 1105 6.35 -6.70 21.44
C CYS A 1105 7.47 -7.50 20.73
N LEU A 1106 8.43 -6.82 20.07
CA LEU A 1106 9.58 -7.48 19.45
C LEU A 1106 10.47 -8.18 20.48
N LEU A 1107 10.50 -7.72 21.73
CA LEU A 1107 11.33 -8.32 22.78
C LEU A 1107 10.77 -9.66 23.24
N HIS A 1108 9.44 -9.84 23.18
CA HIS A 1108 8.80 -11.13 23.49
C HIS A 1108 9.10 -12.23 22.45
N GLU A 1109 9.53 -11.85 21.25
CA GLU A 1109 9.87 -12.75 20.15
C GLU A 1109 11.32 -13.29 20.22
N VAL A 1110 12.13 -12.79 21.16
CA VAL A 1110 13.58 -13.00 21.25
C VAL A 1110 13.93 -13.98 22.36
N ASP A 1111 14.95 -14.81 22.14
CA ASP A 1111 15.44 -15.75 23.16
C ASP A 1111 15.99 -14.99 24.38
N LEU A 1112 15.55 -15.41 25.58
CA LEU A 1112 16.01 -14.93 26.87
C LEU A 1112 17.55 -14.86 26.98
N LYS A 1113 18.27 -15.83 26.38
CA LYS A 1113 19.74 -15.84 26.37
C LYS A 1113 20.35 -14.66 25.63
N VAL A 1114 19.71 -14.22 24.55
CA VAL A 1114 20.15 -13.06 23.76
C VAL A 1114 19.88 -11.78 24.55
N LEU A 1115 18.69 -11.63 25.14
CA LEU A 1115 18.35 -10.49 26.00
C LEU A 1115 19.30 -10.36 27.20
N LYS A 1116 19.69 -11.48 27.83
CA LYS A 1116 20.68 -11.49 28.93
C LYS A 1116 22.05 -10.96 28.48
N LYS A 1117 22.54 -11.36 27.31
CA LYS A 1117 23.84 -10.90 26.79
C LYS A 1117 23.80 -9.41 26.45
N LEU A 1118 22.74 -8.97 25.79
CA LEU A 1118 22.53 -7.55 25.46
C LEU A 1118 22.51 -6.68 26.72
N SER A 1119 21.82 -7.11 27.78
CA SER A 1119 21.74 -6.34 29.03
C SER A 1119 23.08 -6.23 29.74
N ILE A 1120 23.90 -7.30 29.72
CA ILE A 1120 25.27 -7.30 30.24
C ILE A 1120 26.15 -6.32 29.44
N GLY A 1121 26.08 -6.36 28.10
CA GLY A 1121 26.83 -5.44 27.24
C GLY A 1121 26.47 -3.97 27.48
N LEU A 1122 25.18 -3.65 27.57
CA LEU A 1122 24.70 -2.30 27.90
C LEU A 1122 25.17 -1.83 29.29
N ARG A 1123 25.19 -2.73 30.28
CA ARG A 1123 25.72 -2.44 31.63
C ARG A 1123 27.20 -2.06 31.58
N GLN A 1124 28.01 -2.78 30.80
CA GLN A 1124 29.43 -2.45 30.61
C GLN A 1124 29.64 -1.06 30.00
N TRP A 1125 28.71 -0.62 29.14
CA TRP A 1125 28.70 0.73 28.57
C TRP A 1125 28.12 1.81 29.49
N LYS A 1126 27.70 1.47 30.71
CA LYS A 1126 27.02 2.36 31.68
C LYS A 1126 25.60 2.78 31.26
N GLU A 1127 24.93 2.01 30.42
CA GLU A 1127 23.53 2.24 30.01
C GLU A 1127 22.58 1.31 30.79
N LYS A 1128 22.66 1.41 32.11
CA LYS A 1128 21.91 0.54 33.04
C LYS A 1128 20.40 0.73 32.92
N GLU A 1129 19.93 1.94 32.65
CA GLU A 1129 18.49 2.24 32.52
C GLU A 1129 17.88 1.55 31.29
N LEU A 1130 18.58 1.59 30.16
CA LEU A 1130 18.15 0.90 28.93
C LEU A 1130 18.18 -0.62 29.10
N ALA A 1131 19.24 -1.14 29.73
CA ALA A 1131 19.35 -2.56 30.05
C ALA A 1131 18.17 -3.04 30.93
N MET A 1132 17.81 -2.26 31.95
CA MET A 1132 16.66 -2.53 32.80
C MET A 1132 15.35 -2.44 32.02
N ALA A 1133 15.10 -1.36 31.28
CA ALA A 1133 13.87 -1.18 30.53
C ALA A 1133 13.65 -2.30 29.50
N MET A 1134 14.72 -2.77 28.86
CA MET A 1134 14.68 -3.91 27.93
C MET A 1134 14.26 -5.22 28.62
N LEU A 1135 14.82 -5.53 29.79
CA LEU A 1135 14.46 -6.74 30.52
C LEU A 1135 13.04 -6.65 31.10
N CYS A 1136 12.64 -5.47 31.62
CA CYS A 1136 11.28 -5.25 32.12
C CYS A 1136 10.22 -5.49 31.03
N ARG A 1137 10.50 -5.07 29.78
CA ARG A 1137 9.61 -5.25 28.62
C ARG A 1137 9.84 -6.56 27.85
N GLY A 1138 10.78 -7.39 28.29
CA GLY A 1138 11.09 -8.70 27.67
C GLY A 1138 10.01 -9.77 27.93
N GLY A 1139 9.11 -9.53 28.88
CA GLY A 1139 8.06 -10.47 29.27
C GLY A 1139 8.41 -11.24 30.54
N PRO A 1140 7.51 -12.13 30.99
CA PRO A 1140 7.61 -12.79 32.30
C PRO A 1140 8.88 -13.64 32.44
N GLU A 1141 9.39 -14.21 31.35
CA GLU A 1141 10.62 -15.01 31.35
C GLU A 1141 11.87 -14.16 31.63
N ALA A 1142 11.87 -12.87 31.27
CA ALA A 1142 12.97 -11.94 31.50
C ALA A 1142 12.97 -11.32 32.91
N MET A 1143 11.88 -11.51 33.66
CA MET A 1143 11.66 -10.93 34.99
C MET A 1143 12.72 -11.36 36.00
N GLY A 1144 13.15 -12.62 35.97
CA GLY A 1144 14.20 -13.12 36.87
C GLY A 1144 15.53 -12.40 36.67
N ILE A 1145 15.93 -12.21 35.41
CA ILE A 1145 17.17 -11.50 35.05
C ILE A 1145 17.08 -10.01 35.42
N ALA A 1146 15.91 -9.39 35.23
CA ALA A 1146 15.68 -8.01 35.64
C ALA A 1146 15.80 -7.85 37.16
N ALA A 1147 15.23 -8.77 37.95
CA ALA A 1147 15.31 -8.76 39.40
C ALA A 1147 16.75 -8.94 39.90
N GLU A 1148 17.50 -9.88 39.31
CA GLU A 1148 18.94 -10.03 39.56
C GLU A 1148 19.70 -8.72 39.29
N LEU A 1149 19.37 -8.01 38.21
CA LEU A 1149 20.03 -6.76 37.84
C LEU A 1149 19.68 -5.60 38.78
N ILE A 1150 18.44 -5.55 39.30
CA ILE A 1150 18.04 -4.59 40.35
C ILE A 1150 18.88 -4.82 41.60
N LEU A 1151 18.98 -6.07 42.05
CA LEU A 1151 19.76 -6.46 43.22
C LEU A 1151 21.24 -6.11 43.01
N ASP A 1152 21.84 -6.49 41.89
CA ASP A 1152 23.23 -6.20 41.54
C ASP A 1152 23.59 -4.70 41.40
N SER A 1153 22.60 -3.81 41.38
CA SER A 1153 22.80 -2.38 41.15
C SER A 1153 22.88 -1.54 42.42
N GLU A 1154 22.37 -2.07 43.54
CA GLU A 1154 22.37 -1.42 44.86
C GLU A 1154 23.39 -2.01 45.85
N TRP A 1155 24.14 -3.04 45.42
CA TRP A 1155 25.35 -3.55 46.08
C TRP A 1155 26.59 -3.13 45.26
#